data_AF-A0AAV8W2E9-F1
#
_entry.id   AF-A0AAV8W2E9-F1
#
_cell.length_a   1.000
_cell.length_b   1.000
_cell.length_c   1.000
_cell.angle_alpha   90.00
_cell.angle_beta   90.00
_cell.angle_gamma   90.00
#
_symmetry.space_group_name_H-M   'P 1'
#
loop_
_entity.id
_entity.type
_entity.pdbx_description
1 polymer ?
#
loop_
_entity_poly.entity_id
_entity_poly.type
_entity_poly.pdbx_seq_one_letter_code
_entity_poly.pdbx_strand_id
1 'polypeptide(L)'
;MLKSVAITVLRQKPEKKNAYLHTSNFGWAKYIKPSDLSAQNNKLEFVCIIKNIRKDNSMLLTSAMLLYPNELFSFTDSPSVTKLNAGASYTTTVKFNIGNVVIGSYKNTVAFSFQTSEAKEETFTIARSIIVSVEDPTPKPQTATKSPFTRSDWHETKIVVPPTKRLSMNEKHSIPANLYPILKLGLKEVDSLTPAMSDELSKLKEQLKPGYVTASNYQTFWHTMLWMEEISQVLMLKRFNMENVQIVVIGGQRLELEVPGLAEKRPSLIIGDLIDIRLHKNNKAYRGVIRVINDKTVYIDYVSYELVDSIRENPNIDLDVRFVLNRLPLERMHKAVDQVHFQHIPSVFPEKDRKQIQSELNSIRDTEFINESICTNHEQKTAVINIVNGTSGCSPYIVFGPPGTGKTVTIVEAILQLKNKTDKKILVCAPCNAACDMLTQKLMPHCTKKELIRVMSQTVDRRNLNPEILKYSNYLNRQFYTPPGKKLSDYRIVVTTLIHIGCYCGKYKPDVVFVDEAAQACEPEVSCALGMISKGNQIVLAGDPRQLGPCTASDIADKYGLGTVRLYSQVFHPMSRFLWISLETFLSNEINSVDGDRDYRELLCTRERHGRDMFEYLTKLQLKRSFNHWINIKDALSP
;
A
#
# COMPACT_ATOMS: atom_id res chain seq x y z
N MET A 1 1.11 -15.41 -18.82
CA MET A 1 0.97 -15.10 -20.26
C MET A 1 -0.26 -14.21 -20.53
N LEU A 2 -0.52 -13.19 -19.69
CA LEU A 2 -1.77 -12.41 -19.75
C LEU A 2 -1.47 -10.91 -19.58
N LYS A 3 -0.92 -10.31 -20.63
CA LYS A 3 -0.91 -8.85 -20.89
C LYS A 3 -0.83 -8.73 -22.40
N SER A 4 -1.95 -8.69 -23.09
CA SER A 4 -1.91 -8.67 -24.56
C SER A 4 -3.06 -7.90 -25.19
N VAL A 5 -3.30 -6.71 -24.66
CA VAL A 5 -3.88 -5.61 -25.42
C VAL A 5 -3.03 -4.37 -25.13
N ALA A 6 -2.51 -3.75 -26.19
CA ALA A 6 -1.81 -2.48 -26.11
C ALA A 6 -2.82 -1.37 -26.42
N ILE A 7 -2.96 -0.41 -25.52
CA ILE A 7 -3.69 0.83 -25.78
C ILE A 7 -2.65 1.93 -25.97
N THR A 8 -2.56 2.45 -27.19
CA THR A 8 -1.68 3.55 -27.56
C THR A 8 -2.56 4.76 -27.86
N VAL A 9 -2.46 5.82 -27.05
CA VAL A 9 -3.12 7.10 -27.34
C VAL A 9 -2.24 7.93 -28.27
N LEU A 10 -2.54 7.99 -29.58
CA LEU A 10 -1.80 8.79 -30.56
C LEU A 10 -2.47 10.16 -30.85
N ARG A 11 -1.72 11.12 -31.40
CA ARG A 11 -2.26 12.33 -32.08
C ARG A 11 -1.96 12.21 -33.58
N GLN A 12 -2.86 12.68 -34.44
CA GLN A 12 -2.66 12.76 -35.89
C GLN A 12 -1.50 13.74 -36.22
N LYS A 13 -0.56 13.32 -37.09
CA LYS A 13 0.52 14.16 -37.65
C LYS A 13 0.05 14.79 -38.97
N PRO A 14 0.36 16.07 -39.27
CA PRO A 14 0.53 16.53 -40.65
C PRO A 14 1.88 16.01 -41.19
N GLU A 15 1.91 15.65 -42.47
CA GLU A 15 3.06 15.11 -43.18
C GLU A 15 4.25 16.09 -43.23
N LYS A 16 5.35 15.77 -42.53
CA LYS A 16 6.74 15.65 -43.05
C LYS A 16 7.74 15.47 -41.89
N LYS A 17 8.55 14.41 -42.04
CA LYS A 17 9.85 14.05 -41.41
C LYS A 17 10.00 14.09 -39.86
N ASN A 18 10.43 12.92 -39.35
CA ASN A 18 11.08 12.57 -38.07
C ASN A 18 10.26 12.64 -36.74
N ALA A 19 10.03 11.45 -36.14
CA ALA A 19 9.86 11.13 -34.69
C ALA A 19 8.71 11.78 -33.87
N TYR A 20 8.45 11.47 -32.59
CA TYR A 20 7.68 10.34 -31.98
C TYR A 20 6.71 10.90 -30.88
N LEU A 21 5.85 10.06 -30.25
CA LEU A 21 4.85 10.40 -29.21
C LEU A 21 4.93 9.42 -28.01
N HIS A 22 4.46 9.83 -26.82
CA HIS A 22 4.52 9.03 -25.58
C HIS A 22 3.15 8.82 -24.89
N THR A 23 2.83 7.56 -24.55
CA THR A 23 1.68 7.13 -23.74
C THR A 23 2.16 6.36 -22.52
N SER A 24 1.61 6.65 -21.32
CA SER A 24 2.05 6.13 -20.01
C SER A 24 2.56 4.68 -20.01
N ASN A 25 3.88 4.59 -20.19
CA ASN A 25 4.86 3.53 -19.98
C ASN A 25 6.12 4.10 -20.66
N PHE A 26 6.98 4.76 -19.87
CA PHE A 26 7.90 5.85 -20.26
C PHE A 26 7.15 7.21 -20.34
N GLY A 27 7.80 8.37 -20.50
CA GLY A 27 7.12 9.66 -20.32
C GLY A 27 7.58 10.76 -21.27
N TRP A 28 6.64 11.55 -21.81
CA TRP A 28 6.85 12.87 -22.44
C TRP A 28 5.55 13.70 -22.29
N ALA A 29 5.67 14.99 -21.95
CA ALA A 29 4.58 15.98 -21.96
C ALA A 29 4.61 16.78 -23.27
N LYS A 30 3.45 17.20 -23.80
CA LYS A 30 3.37 18.04 -25.00
C LYS A 30 2.67 19.36 -24.70
N TYR A 31 3.40 20.46 -24.84
CA TYR A 31 2.88 21.81 -24.73
C TYR A 31 2.19 22.21 -26.05
N ILE A 32 1.00 22.81 -25.98
CA ILE A 32 0.27 23.33 -27.14
C ILE A 32 0.21 24.85 -27.01
N LYS A 33 0.71 25.57 -28.02
CA LYS A 33 0.62 27.02 -28.04
C LYS A 33 -0.82 27.45 -28.33
N PRO A 34 -1.31 28.58 -27.78
CA PRO A 34 -2.65 29.09 -28.07
C PRO A 34 -2.95 29.23 -29.56
N SER A 35 -1.96 29.61 -30.38
CA SER A 35 -2.06 29.72 -31.84
C SER A 35 -2.35 28.40 -32.57
N ASP A 36 -1.84 27.29 -32.05
CA ASP A 36 -2.05 25.96 -32.62
C ASP A 36 -3.41 25.38 -32.22
N LEU A 37 -3.94 25.85 -31.09
CA LEU A 37 -5.24 25.48 -30.55
C LEU A 37 -6.38 26.18 -31.30
N SER A 38 -6.19 27.46 -31.64
CA SER A 38 -7.14 28.23 -32.47
C SER A 38 -7.27 27.66 -33.88
N ALA A 39 -6.18 27.13 -34.45
CA ALA A 39 -6.20 26.45 -35.76
C ALA A 39 -6.97 25.10 -35.74
N GLN A 40 -7.27 24.56 -34.55
CA GLN A 40 -8.02 23.31 -34.35
C GLN A 40 -9.43 23.56 -33.76
N ASN A 41 -10.00 24.76 -33.96
CA ASN A 41 -11.31 25.14 -33.43
C ASN A 41 -11.44 24.94 -31.90
N ASN A 42 -10.35 25.13 -31.14
CA ASN A 42 -10.30 24.91 -29.68
C ASN A 42 -10.72 23.49 -29.25
N LYS A 43 -10.47 22.48 -30.10
CA LYS A 43 -10.72 21.07 -29.79
C LYS A 43 -9.39 20.36 -29.50
N LEU A 44 -9.30 19.68 -28.36
CA LEU A 44 -8.18 18.80 -28.02
C LEU A 44 -8.65 17.35 -28.11
N GLU A 45 -8.01 16.53 -28.93
CA GLU A 45 -8.44 15.16 -29.21
C GLU A 45 -7.32 14.15 -28.91
N PHE A 46 -7.71 13.02 -28.31
CA PHE A 46 -6.87 11.91 -27.86
C PHE A 46 -7.30 10.64 -28.59
N VAL A 47 -6.49 10.15 -29.54
CA VAL A 47 -6.83 8.96 -30.33
C VAL A 47 -6.39 7.69 -29.61
N CYS A 48 -7.30 6.97 -28.98
CA CYS A 48 -7.06 5.69 -28.34
C CYS A 48 -7.04 4.55 -29.36
N ILE A 49 -5.88 3.91 -29.54
CA ILE A 49 -5.69 2.74 -30.41
C ILE A 49 -5.54 1.49 -29.56
N ILE A 50 -6.47 0.57 -29.67
CA ILE A 50 -6.48 -0.74 -29.02
C ILE A 50 -6.04 -1.79 -30.01
N LYS A 51 -4.98 -2.55 -29.72
CA LYS A 51 -4.52 -3.64 -30.59
C LYS A 51 -4.59 -4.98 -29.87
N ASN A 52 -5.25 -5.97 -30.49
CA ASN A 52 -5.17 -7.36 -30.08
C ASN A 52 -3.83 -7.93 -30.55
N ILE A 53 -2.94 -8.28 -29.61
CA ILE A 53 -1.62 -8.84 -29.93
C ILE A 53 -1.53 -10.35 -29.69
N ARG A 54 -2.67 -11.04 -29.51
CA ARG A 54 -2.72 -12.50 -29.43
C ARG A 54 -2.51 -13.10 -30.82
N LYS A 55 -1.91 -14.29 -30.88
CA LYS A 55 -1.53 -14.93 -32.14
C LYS A 55 -2.72 -15.59 -32.86
N ASP A 56 -3.65 -16.22 -32.13
CA ASP A 56 -4.72 -17.03 -32.76
C ASP A 56 -6.12 -16.86 -32.14
N ASN A 57 -6.33 -15.91 -31.21
CA ASN A 57 -7.62 -15.77 -30.50
C ASN A 57 -8.27 -14.40 -30.74
N SER A 58 -9.54 -14.43 -31.15
CA SER A 58 -10.37 -13.22 -31.21
C SER A 58 -10.86 -12.78 -29.83
N MET A 59 -11.22 -11.51 -29.73
CA MET A 59 -11.70 -10.88 -28.51
C MET A 59 -12.86 -9.96 -28.83
N LEU A 60 -13.81 -9.82 -27.92
CA LEU A 60 -14.92 -8.88 -28.08
C LEU A 60 -14.67 -7.67 -27.19
N LEU A 61 -14.55 -6.47 -27.77
CA LEU A 61 -14.68 -5.22 -27.01
C LEU A 61 -16.15 -5.07 -26.65
N THR A 62 -16.49 -5.13 -25.35
CA THR A 62 -17.87 -5.12 -24.87
C THR A 62 -18.33 -3.73 -24.42
N SER A 63 -17.41 -2.89 -23.96
CA SER A 63 -17.73 -1.53 -23.54
C SER A 63 -16.48 -0.64 -23.63
N ALA A 64 -16.69 0.64 -23.90
CA ALA A 64 -15.70 1.66 -23.60
C ALA A 64 -16.36 2.88 -22.97
N MET A 65 -15.80 3.35 -21.86
CA MET A 65 -16.39 4.41 -21.05
C MET A 65 -15.31 5.33 -20.47
N LEU A 66 -15.73 6.53 -20.09
CA LEU A 66 -14.97 7.41 -19.21
C LEU A 66 -15.43 7.11 -17.78
N LEU A 67 -14.50 6.73 -16.89
CA LEU A 67 -14.84 6.34 -15.52
C LEU A 67 -15.39 7.51 -14.67
N TYR A 68 -15.08 8.75 -15.06
CA TYR A 68 -15.63 9.95 -14.43
C TYR A 68 -16.23 10.84 -15.53
N PRO A 69 -17.43 10.51 -16.04
CA PRO A 69 -18.07 11.31 -17.07
C PRO A 69 -18.23 12.76 -16.60
N ASN A 70 -17.83 13.71 -17.43
CA ASN A 70 -18.01 15.13 -17.18
C ASN A 70 -18.14 15.86 -18.52
N GLU A 71 -18.57 17.11 -18.50
CA GLU A 71 -18.76 17.91 -19.72
C GLU A 71 -17.44 18.22 -20.44
N LEU A 72 -16.31 18.05 -19.76
CA LEU A 72 -14.98 18.34 -20.30
C LEU A 72 -14.42 17.21 -21.14
N PHE A 73 -14.76 15.95 -20.89
CA PHE A 73 -14.28 14.80 -21.66
C PHE A 73 -15.45 14.03 -22.28
N SER A 74 -15.42 13.81 -23.58
CA SER A 74 -16.44 13.02 -24.29
C SER A 74 -15.80 12.13 -25.34
N PHE A 75 -16.41 10.99 -25.67
CA PHE A 75 -16.03 10.29 -26.89
C PHE A 75 -16.53 11.08 -28.11
N THR A 76 -15.76 11.02 -29.19
CA THR A 76 -16.11 11.65 -30.47
C THR A 76 -17.07 10.74 -31.24
N ASP A 77 -16.88 9.42 -31.10
CA ASP A 77 -17.74 8.38 -31.65
C ASP A 77 -18.18 7.46 -30.50
N SER A 78 -19.45 7.05 -30.46
CA SER A 78 -19.93 6.07 -29.47
C SER A 78 -19.25 4.72 -29.71
N PRO A 79 -18.40 4.26 -28.80
CA PRO A 79 -17.66 3.02 -29.01
C PRO A 79 -18.61 1.83 -28.98
N SER A 80 -18.70 1.13 -30.11
CA SER A 80 -19.59 -0.01 -30.30
C SER A 80 -18.92 -1.33 -29.96
N VAL A 81 -19.74 -2.32 -29.60
CA VAL A 81 -19.29 -3.70 -29.37
C VAL A 81 -18.62 -4.22 -30.64
N THR A 82 -17.33 -4.53 -30.56
CA THR A 82 -16.50 -4.82 -31.75
C THR A 82 -15.66 -6.07 -31.54
N LYS A 83 -15.71 -7.01 -32.49
CA LYS A 83 -14.84 -8.20 -32.48
C LYS A 83 -13.45 -7.85 -33.03
N LEU A 84 -12.42 -8.06 -32.22
CA LEU A 84 -11.01 -7.85 -32.51
C LEU A 84 -10.31 -9.18 -32.75
N ASN A 85 -10.04 -9.50 -34.02
CA ASN A 85 -9.25 -10.66 -34.40
C ASN A 85 -7.79 -10.51 -33.98
N ALA A 86 -7.03 -11.61 -33.95
CA ALA A 86 -5.60 -11.62 -33.70
C ALA A 86 -4.89 -10.60 -34.62
N GLY A 87 -4.07 -9.71 -34.04
CA GLY A 87 -3.34 -8.66 -34.76
C GLY A 87 -4.16 -7.40 -35.11
N ALA A 88 -5.49 -7.43 -35.03
CA ALA A 88 -6.35 -6.32 -35.41
C ALA A 88 -6.31 -5.17 -34.39
N SER A 89 -6.63 -3.95 -34.85
CA SER A 89 -6.71 -2.76 -34.02
C SER A 89 -8.05 -2.03 -34.15
N TYR A 90 -8.53 -1.49 -33.03
CA TYR A 90 -9.67 -0.60 -32.95
C TYR A 90 -9.22 0.78 -32.48
N THR A 91 -9.80 1.82 -33.07
CA THR A 91 -9.42 3.20 -32.79
C THR A 91 -10.66 3.99 -32.41
N THR A 92 -10.58 4.75 -31.32
CA THR A 92 -11.62 5.71 -30.92
C THR A 92 -10.96 6.99 -30.41
N THR A 93 -11.68 8.11 -30.43
CA THR A 93 -11.14 9.41 -30.04
C THR A 93 -11.89 9.96 -28.85
N VAL A 94 -11.15 10.36 -27.81
CA VAL A 94 -11.67 11.12 -26.67
C VAL A 94 -11.36 12.60 -26.90
N LYS A 95 -12.39 13.43 -26.85
CA LYS A 95 -12.32 14.88 -26.98
C LYS A 95 -12.27 15.54 -25.61
N PHE A 96 -11.47 16.58 -25.46
CA PHE A 96 -11.47 17.51 -24.34
C PHE A 96 -12.01 18.88 -24.77
N ASN A 97 -13.06 19.35 -24.09
CA ASN A 97 -13.76 20.60 -24.38
C ASN A 97 -13.11 21.75 -23.61
N ILE A 98 -12.54 22.72 -24.33
CA ILE A 98 -11.70 23.79 -23.75
C ILE A 98 -12.54 25.02 -23.34
N GLY A 99 -13.81 25.11 -23.77
CA GLY A 99 -14.63 26.33 -23.69
C GLY A 99 -14.79 26.93 -22.28
N ASN A 100 -14.82 26.11 -21.23
CA ASN A 100 -15.08 26.54 -19.84
C ASN A 100 -13.96 26.11 -18.86
N VAL A 101 -12.73 25.97 -19.36
CA VAL A 101 -11.62 25.43 -18.58
C VAL A 101 -10.86 26.56 -17.88
N VAL A 102 -10.60 26.42 -16.59
CA VAL A 102 -9.77 27.33 -15.79
C VAL A 102 -8.35 26.79 -15.63
N ILE A 103 -7.41 27.60 -15.13
CA ILE A 103 -6.05 27.14 -14.81
C ILE A 103 -6.15 26.00 -13.79
N GLY A 104 -5.55 24.85 -14.11
CA GLY A 104 -5.70 23.64 -13.30
C GLY A 104 -5.37 22.36 -14.06
N SER A 105 -5.42 21.23 -13.37
CA SER A 105 -5.19 19.90 -13.95
C SER A 105 -6.48 19.09 -13.97
N TYR A 106 -6.83 18.59 -15.15
CA TYR A 106 -8.05 17.85 -15.44
C TYR A 106 -7.69 16.42 -15.80
N LYS A 107 -8.12 15.48 -14.97
CA LYS A 107 -7.85 14.05 -15.16
C LYS A 107 -9.14 13.30 -15.43
N ASN A 108 -9.13 12.44 -16.43
CA ASN A 108 -10.16 11.43 -16.63
C ASN A 108 -9.52 10.08 -16.95
N THR A 109 -10.26 8.99 -16.78
CA THR A 109 -9.77 7.65 -17.08
C THR A 109 -10.66 7.00 -18.10
N VAL A 110 -10.08 6.65 -19.25
CA VAL A 110 -10.75 5.86 -20.28
C VAL A 110 -10.57 4.38 -19.98
N ALA A 111 -11.66 3.63 -19.95
CA ALA A 111 -11.69 2.21 -19.67
C ALA A 111 -12.31 1.44 -20.84
N PHE A 112 -11.66 0.36 -21.25
CA PHE A 112 -12.12 -0.55 -22.31
C PHE A 112 -12.29 -1.94 -21.72
N SER A 113 -13.50 -2.49 -21.81
CA SER A 113 -13.84 -3.81 -21.31
C SER A 113 -13.86 -4.82 -22.45
N PHE A 114 -13.28 -5.98 -22.22
CA PHE A 114 -13.15 -7.04 -23.22
C PHE A 114 -13.67 -8.37 -22.67
N GLN A 115 -14.13 -9.22 -23.58
CA GLN A 115 -14.51 -10.61 -23.33
C GLN A 115 -13.75 -11.53 -24.29
N THR A 116 -13.18 -12.62 -23.78
CA THR A 116 -12.51 -13.64 -24.61
C THR A 116 -13.55 -14.57 -25.26
N SER A 117 -13.30 -15.01 -26.50
CA SER A 117 -14.17 -15.95 -27.22
C SER A 117 -13.76 -17.42 -27.01
N GLU A 118 -13.22 -17.77 -25.84
CA GLU A 118 -12.76 -19.13 -25.49
C GLU A 118 -13.81 -19.88 -24.64
N ALA A 119 -13.64 -21.19 -24.44
CA ALA A 119 -14.57 -22.05 -23.70
C ALA A 119 -14.84 -21.63 -22.23
N LYS A 120 -14.02 -20.72 -21.68
CA LYS A 120 -14.29 -19.94 -20.48
C LYS A 120 -14.35 -18.47 -20.88
N GLU A 121 -15.54 -17.87 -20.83
CA GLU A 121 -15.73 -16.45 -21.08
C GLU A 121 -15.10 -15.63 -19.96
N GLU A 122 -13.88 -15.15 -20.17
CA GLU A 122 -13.19 -14.26 -19.23
C GLU A 122 -13.39 -12.81 -19.67
N THR A 123 -13.80 -11.97 -18.72
CA THR A 123 -13.91 -10.52 -18.91
C THR A 123 -12.77 -9.80 -18.22
N PHE A 124 -12.22 -8.76 -18.86
CA PHE A 124 -11.23 -7.89 -18.24
C PHE A 124 -11.33 -6.47 -18.77
N THR A 125 -10.86 -5.51 -17.97
CA THR A 125 -10.89 -4.09 -18.32
C THR A 125 -9.49 -3.52 -18.35
N ILE A 126 -9.21 -2.69 -19.36
CA ILE A 126 -7.97 -1.91 -19.43
C ILE A 126 -8.33 -0.44 -19.30
N ALA A 127 -7.78 0.18 -18.25
CA ALA A 127 -7.96 1.59 -17.98
C ALA A 127 -6.66 2.38 -18.21
N ARG A 128 -6.79 3.61 -18.74
CA ARG A 128 -5.70 4.58 -18.92
C ARG A 128 -6.19 5.98 -18.56
N SER A 129 -5.39 6.73 -17.82
CA SER A 129 -5.72 8.11 -17.49
C SER A 129 -5.26 9.08 -18.57
N ILE A 130 -6.11 10.02 -18.92
CA ILE A 130 -5.84 11.22 -19.71
C ILE A 130 -5.76 12.38 -18.72
N ILE A 131 -4.67 13.16 -18.80
CA ILE A 131 -4.46 14.34 -17.94
C ILE A 131 -4.22 15.54 -18.85
N VAL A 132 -4.95 16.62 -18.61
CA VAL A 132 -4.82 17.90 -19.30
C VAL A 132 -4.52 18.97 -18.25
N SER A 133 -3.34 19.57 -18.32
CA SER A 133 -2.98 20.70 -17.47
C SER A 133 -3.07 22.01 -18.27
N VAL A 134 -3.86 22.94 -17.76
CA VAL A 134 -4.01 24.29 -18.31
C VAL A 134 -3.20 25.25 -17.43
N GLU A 135 -2.22 25.91 -18.03
CA GLU A 135 -1.28 26.82 -17.37
C GLU A 135 -1.29 28.18 -18.05
N ASP A 136 -0.99 29.25 -17.29
CA ASP A 136 -0.84 30.62 -17.78
C ASP A 136 0.46 30.76 -18.62
N PRO A 137 0.49 31.50 -19.74
CA PRO A 137 1.65 31.59 -20.62
C PRO A 137 2.66 32.60 -20.07
N THR A 138 3.22 32.32 -18.88
CA THR A 138 4.47 32.99 -18.48
C THR A 138 5.63 32.31 -19.22
N PRO A 139 6.57 33.09 -19.80
CA PRO A 139 7.65 32.51 -20.59
C PRO A 139 8.64 31.79 -19.67
N LYS A 140 8.54 30.46 -19.58
CA LYS A 140 9.65 29.62 -19.11
C LYS A 140 10.59 29.36 -20.29
N PRO A 141 11.92 29.53 -20.14
CA PRO A 141 12.87 29.23 -21.20
C PRO A 141 12.76 27.75 -21.60
N GLN A 142 12.37 27.52 -22.85
CA GLN A 142 12.29 26.20 -23.47
C GLN A 142 13.68 25.75 -23.91
N THR A 143 14.43 25.19 -22.97
CA THR A 143 15.36 24.10 -23.31
C THR A 143 14.67 22.81 -22.90
N ALA A 144 14.50 21.87 -23.82
CA ALA A 144 14.08 20.51 -23.48
C ALA A 144 15.14 19.93 -22.54
N THR A 145 14.92 20.06 -21.23
CA THR A 145 15.82 19.52 -20.21
C THR A 145 15.85 18.02 -20.44
N LYS A 146 17.03 17.48 -20.77
CA LYS A 146 17.25 16.03 -20.71
C LYS A 146 16.71 15.56 -19.36
N SER A 147 15.94 14.46 -19.37
CA SER A 147 15.47 13.84 -18.13
C SER A 147 16.64 13.76 -17.15
N PRO A 148 16.54 14.33 -15.94
CA PRO A 148 17.65 14.27 -14.98
C PRO A 148 17.90 12.84 -14.50
N PHE A 149 16.94 11.93 -14.70
CA PHE A 149 17.07 10.54 -14.32
C PHE A 149 18.06 9.76 -15.17
N THR A 150 19.04 9.14 -14.52
CA THR A 150 20.00 8.23 -15.13
C THR A 150 19.76 6.80 -14.66
N ARG A 151 19.94 5.85 -15.58
CA ARG A 151 19.93 4.40 -15.28
C ARG A 151 21.35 3.83 -15.17
N SER A 152 22.35 4.70 -15.28
CA SER A 152 23.76 4.33 -15.18
C SER A 152 24.06 3.81 -13.78
N ASP A 153 24.86 2.74 -13.69
CA ASP A 153 25.36 2.25 -12.41
C ASP A 153 26.24 3.31 -11.73
N TRP A 154 26.36 3.29 -10.38
CA TRP A 154 27.37 4.16 -9.73
C TRP A 154 28.71 3.57 -10.11
N HIS A 155 29.54 4.35 -10.80
CA HIS A 155 30.98 4.14 -10.65
C HIS A 155 31.32 4.26 -9.17
N GLU A 156 32.02 3.27 -8.61
CA GLU A 156 32.19 3.10 -7.17
C GLU A 156 32.61 4.39 -6.45
N THR A 157 31.69 4.93 -5.66
CA THR A 157 32.02 5.93 -4.63
C THR A 157 32.90 5.25 -3.60
N LYS A 158 34.15 5.71 -3.44
CA LYS A 158 35.11 5.13 -2.48
C LYS A 158 34.79 5.50 -1.03
N ILE A 159 34.15 6.65 -0.82
CA ILE A 159 33.86 7.20 0.52
C ILE A 159 32.45 7.77 0.56
N VAL A 160 31.61 7.29 1.49
CA VAL A 160 30.32 7.89 1.81
C VAL A 160 30.38 8.49 3.21
N VAL A 161 30.32 9.81 3.30
CA VAL A 161 30.23 10.53 4.58
C VAL A 161 28.83 10.33 5.15
N PRO A 162 28.69 9.80 6.39
CA PRO A 162 27.39 9.53 6.99
C PRO A 162 26.65 10.83 7.34
N PRO A 163 25.33 10.75 7.62
CA PRO A 163 24.57 11.91 8.09
C PRO A 163 25.15 12.47 9.40
N THR A 164 25.08 13.79 9.57
CA THR A 164 25.56 14.50 10.77
C THR A 164 24.78 14.10 12.03
N LYS A 165 23.55 13.61 11.86
CA LYS A 165 22.75 12.99 12.93
C LYS A 165 22.75 11.48 12.77
N ARG A 166 23.26 10.78 13.78
CA ARG A 166 23.22 9.32 13.83
C ARG A 166 21.77 8.82 13.81
N LEU A 167 21.44 8.00 12.82
CA LEU A 167 20.18 7.28 12.77
C LEU A 167 20.32 6.03 13.63
N SER A 168 19.40 5.84 14.58
CA SER A 168 19.37 4.66 15.44
C SER A 168 18.82 3.47 14.65
N MET A 169 19.67 2.81 13.88
CA MET A 169 19.31 1.67 13.06
C MET A 169 20.30 0.55 13.30
N ASN A 170 19.80 -0.59 13.79
CA ASN A 170 20.58 -1.80 14.00
C ASN A 170 20.16 -2.78 12.90
N GLU A 171 20.97 -2.88 11.86
CA GLU A 171 20.72 -3.78 10.73
C GLU A 171 21.11 -5.18 11.13
N LYS A 172 20.11 -6.05 11.34
CA LYS A 172 20.33 -7.45 11.72
C LYS A 172 19.92 -8.42 10.62
N HIS A 173 18.99 -8.02 9.76
CA HIS A 173 18.36 -8.91 8.77
C HIS A 173 18.79 -8.54 7.36
N SER A 174 20.10 -8.46 7.15
CA SER A 174 20.66 -8.26 5.82
C SER A 174 20.32 -9.42 4.90
N ILE A 175 20.14 -9.12 3.62
CA ILE A 175 19.87 -10.14 2.60
C ILE A 175 21.07 -11.10 2.55
N PRO A 176 20.86 -12.43 2.70
CA PRO A 176 21.95 -13.39 2.63
C PRO A 176 22.65 -13.36 1.27
N ALA A 177 23.98 -13.35 1.27
CA ALA A 177 24.78 -13.17 0.06
C ALA A 177 24.53 -14.27 -1.00
N ASN A 178 24.31 -15.50 -0.55
CA ASN A 178 23.95 -16.63 -1.41
C ASN A 178 22.54 -16.49 -2.04
N LEU A 179 21.62 -15.81 -1.36
CA LEU A 179 20.25 -15.63 -1.85
C LEU A 179 20.09 -14.41 -2.75
N TYR A 180 20.88 -13.35 -2.55
CA TYR A 180 20.72 -12.08 -3.28
C TYR A 180 20.63 -12.23 -4.80
N PRO A 181 21.50 -13.00 -5.50
CA PRO A 181 21.40 -13.18 -6.95
C PRO A 181 20.08 -13.82 -7.38
N ILE A 182 19.61 -14.82 -6.62
CA ILE A 182 18.40 -15.60 -6.91
C ILE A 182 17.14 -14.75 -6.68
N LEU A 183 17.10 -14.00 -5.56
CA LEU A 183 15.99 -13.11 -5.23
C LEU A 183 15.92 -11.93 -6.21
N LYS A 184 17.06 -11.38 -6.64
CA LYS A 184 17.15 -10.31 -7.65
C LYS A 184 16.61 -10.75 -9.01
N LEU A 185 16.78 -12.03 -9.38
CA LEU A 185 16.22 -12.62 -10.59
C LEU A 185 14.74 -13.01 -10.45
N GLY A 186 14.19 -12.91 -9.23
CA GLY A 186 12.78 -13.17 -8.99
C GLY A 186 12.42 -14.64 -8.97
N LEU A 187 13.30 -15.50 -8.46
CA LEU A 187 13.10 -16.96 -8.37
C LEU A 187 12.90 -17.65 -9.73
N LYS A 188 13.40 -17.04 -10.82
CA LYS A 188 13.36 -17.61 -12.16
C LYS A 188 14.58 -18.49 -12.41
N GLU A 189 14.35 -19.63 -13.05
CA GLU A 189 15.42 -20.38 -13.68
C GLU A 189 15.88 -19.61 -14.91
N VAL A 190 17.18 -19.33 -14.98
CA VAL A 190 17.83 -18.67 -16.11
C VAL A 190 19.11 -19.44 -16.42
N ASP A 191 19.52 -19.46 -17.68
CA ASP A 191 20.69 -20.23 -18.14
C ASP A 191 22.01 -19.78 -17.50
N SER A 192 22.03 -18.59 -16.89
CA SER A 192 23.18 -18.02 -16.18
C SER A 192 23.32 -18.44 -14.71
N LEU A 193 22.43 -19.30 -14.19
CA LEU A 193 22.55 -19.80 -12.82
C LEU A 193 23.69 -20.82 -12.72
N THR A 194 24.52 -20.69 -11.68
CA THR A 194 25.49 -21.74 -11.32
C THR A 194 24.76 -22.95 -10.72
N PRO A 195 25.35 -24.16 -10.75
CA PRO A 195 24.75 -25.35 -10.13
C PRO A 195 24.35 -25.12 -8.66
N ALA A 196 25.22 -24.48 -7.88
CA ALA A 196 24.95 -24.14 -6.49
C ALA A 196 23.75 -23.18 -6.32
N MET A 197 23.60 -22.21 -7.24
CA MET A 197 22.45 -21.29 -7.23
C MET A 197 21.15 -22.00 -7.64
N SER A 198 21.24 -22.99 -8.54
CA SER A 198 20.11 -23.82 -8.96
C SER A 198 19.60 -24.70 -7.81
N ASP A 199 20.52 -25.31 -7.06
CA ASP A 199 20.18 -26.11 -5.88
C ASP A 199 19.50 -25.25 -4.81
N GLU A 200 20.04 -24.05 -4.54
CA GLU A 200 19.48 -23.14 -3.55
C GLU A 200 18.12 -22.58 -3.99
N LEU A 201 17.94 -22.28 -5.28
CA LEU A 201 16.65 -21.92 -5.85
C LEU A 201 15.63 -23.04 -5.67
N SER A 202 16.04 -24.30 -5.88
CA SER A 202 15.16 -25.46 -5.72
C SER A 202 14.70 -25.61 -4.26
N LYS A 203 15.61 -25.47 -3.30
CA LYS A 203 15.26 -25.47 -1.85
C LYS A 203 14.32 -24.32 -1.50
N LEU A 204 14.58 -23.12 -1.99
CA LEU A 204 13.70 -21.96 -1.76
C LEU A 204 12.31 -22.19 -2.35
N LYS A 205 12.20 -22.69 -3.59
CA LYS A 205 10.92 -23.00 -4.22
C LYS A 205 10.14 -24.04 -3.41
N GLU A 206 10.82 -25.02 -2.81
CA GLU A 206 10.20 -26.01 -1.94
C GLU A 206 9.66 -25.38 -0.64
N GLN A 207 10.42 -24.47 -0.02
CA GLN A 207 10.01 -23.75 1.19
C GLN A 207 8.90 -22.73 0.94
N LEU A 208 8.82 -22.18 -0.27
CA LEU A 208 7.89 -21.13 -0.70
C LEU A 208 6.66 -21.67 -1.44
N LYS A 209 6.37 -22.98 -1.36
CA LYS A 209 5.20 -23.57 -2.04
C LYS A 209 3.92 -22.75 -1.76
N PRO A 210 3.25 -22.23 -2.81
CA PRO A 210 2.07 -21.39 -2.65
C PRO A 210 0.96 -22.12 -1.88
N GLY A 211 0.45 -21.51 -0.81
CA GLY A 211 -0.73 -22.01 -0.09
C GLY A 211 -0.51 -22.54 1.33
N TYR A 212 0.74 -22.74 1.80
CA TYR A 212 0.98 -23.24 3.16
C TYR A 212 2.11 -22.49 3.89
N VAL A 213 1.77 -21.36 4.54
CA VAL A 213 2.60 -20.81 5.63
C VAL A 213 2.20 -21.52 6.94
N THR A 214 3.02 -22.45 7.40
CA THR A 214 2.85 -23.18 8.65
C THR A 214 3.64 -22.49 9.77
N ALA A 215 3.42 -22.91 11.02
CA ALA A 215 4.25 -22.45 12.13
C ALA A 215 5.75 -22.75 11.92
N SER A 216 6.07 -23.83 11.19
CA SER A 216 7.44 -24.28 10.91
C SER A 216 8.15 -23.50 9.81
N ASN A 217 7.46 -22.99 8.78
CA ASN A 217 8.09 -22.22 7.70
C ASN A 217 7.82 -20.71 7.77
N TYR A 218 7.01 -20.24 8.73
CA TYR A 218 6.59 -18.84 8.87
C TYR A 218 7.75 -17.84 8.78
N GLN A 219 8.80 -18.10 9.57
CA GLN A 219 9.96 -17.23 9.64
C GLN A 219 10.63 -17.16 8.26
N THR A 220 11.14 -18.28 7.76
CA THR A 220 11.85 -18.35 6.48
C THR A 220 11.04 -17.78 5.31
N PHE A 221 9.74 -18.07 5.27
CA PHE A 221 8.83 -17.56 4.25
C PHE A 221 8.79 -16.03 4.25
N TRP A 222 8.49 -15.42 5.41
CA TRP A 222 8.32 -13.97 5.49
C TRP A 222 9.63 -13.19 5.41
N HIS A 223 10.76 -13.72 5.91
CA HIS A 223 12.07 -13.11 5.64
C HIS A 223 12.36 -13.07 4.14
N THR A 224 12.09 -14.17 3.43
CA THR A 224 12.34 -14.23 1.99
C THR A 224 11.48 -13.23 1.22
N MET A 225 10.18 -13.12 1.55
CA MET A 225 9.29 -12.13 0.94
C MET A 225 9.75 -10.69 1.20
N LEU A 226 10.17 -10.38 2.43
CA LEU A 226 10.68 -9.06 2.79
C LEU A 226 11.99 -8.72 2.07
N TRP A 227 12.90 -9.68 1.88
CA TRP A 227 14.13 -9.46 1.10
C TRP A 227 13.83 -9.22 -0.39
N MET A 228 12.85 -9.93 -0.97
CA MET A 228 12.41 -9.68 -2.35
C MET A 228 11.78 -8.30 -2.52
N GLU A 229 11.00 -7.88 -1.52
CA GLU A 229 10.41 -6.55 -1.44
C GLU A 229 11.49 -5.47 -1.31
N GLU A 230 12.48 -5.66 -0.43
CA GLU A 230 13.64 -4.77 -0.26
C GLU A 230 14.39 -4.59 -1.59
N ILE A 231 14.73 -5.68 -2.27
CA ILE A 231 15.44 -5.62 -3.56
C ILE A 231 14.62 -4.84 -4.59
N SER A 232 13.31 -5.09 -4.65
CA SER A 232 12.42 -4.38 -5.59
C SER A 232 12.36 -2.89 -5.29
N GLN A 233 12.23 -2.49 -4.03
CA GLN A 233 12.24 -1.08 -3.61
C GLN A 233 13.58 -0.40 -3.96
N VAL A 234 14.71 -1.05 -3.69
CA VAL A 234 16.04 -0.53 -4.06
C VAL A 234 16.16 -0.35 -5.58
N LEU A 235 15.73 -1.35 -6.37
CA LEU A 235 15.77 -1.27 -7.83
C LEU A 235 14.83 -0.20 -8.38
N MET A 236 13.69 0.05 -7.74
CA MET A 236 12.78 1.13 -8.11
C MET A 236 13.40 2.50 -7.84
N LEU A 237 13.94 2.73 -6.65
CA LEU A 237 14.60 3.99 -6.29
C LEU A 237 15.78 4.31 -7.22
N LYS A 238 16.59 3.30 -7.58
CA LYS A 238 17.71 3.43 -8.51
C LYS A 238 17.31 3.98 -9.89
N ARG A 239 16.06 3.78 -10.34
CA ARG A 239 15.58 4.30 -11.63
C ARG A 239 15.42 5.82 -11.63
N PHE A 240 15.45 6.44 -10.46
CA PHE A 240 15.26 7.87 -10.26
C PHE A 240 16.55 8.55 -9.77
N ASN A 241 17.71 7.88 -9.83
CA ASN A 241 18.99 8.55 -9.61
C ASN A 241 19.17 9.68 -10.61
N MET A 242 19.83 10.76 -10.20
CA MET A 242 20.02 11.93 -11.05
C MET A 242 21.49 12.31 -11.15
N GLU A 243 21.87 12.88 -12.29
CA GLU A 243 23.22 13.39 -12.55
C GLU A 243 23.14 14.81 -13.08
N ASN A 244 24.14 15.62 -12.78
CA ASN A 244 24.21 17.04 -13.17
C ASN A 244 22.95 17.82 -12.74
N VAL A 245 22.54 17.64 -11.49
CA VAL A 245 21.45 18.40 -10.87
C VAL A 245 21.98 19.49 -9.97
N GLN A 246 21.17 20.54 -9.81
CA GLN A 246 21.44 21.66 -8.93
C GLN A 246 20.65 21.48 -7.63
N ILE A 247 21.26 21.82 -6.50
CA ILE A 247 20.65 21.73 -5.17
C ILE A 247 20.78 23.09 -4.50
N VAL A 248 19.69 23.56 -3.88
CA VAL A 248 19.64 24.88 -3.25
C VAL A 248 19.83 24.74 -1.75
N VAL A 249 20.68 25.58 -1.15
CA VAL A 249 20.79 25.69 0.32
C VAL A 249 19.72 26.66 0.82
N ILE A 250 18.72 26.16 1.53
CA ILE A 250 17.58 26.97 2.01
C ILE A 250 17.72 27.44 3.47
N GLY A 251 18.70 26.94 4.22
CA GLY A 251 19.04 27.46 5.55
C GLY A 251 19.80 26.48 6.44
N GLY A 252 20.80 26.95 7.19
CA GLY A 252 21.63 26.08 8.02
C GLY A 252 22.32 24.98 7.19
N GLN A 253 22.01 23.71 7.47
CA GLN A 253 22.43 22.52 6.69
C GLN A 253 21.33 22.00 5.74
N ARG A 254 20.17 22.66 5.67
CA ARG A 254 19.02 22.16 4.91
C ARG A 254 19.20 22.46 3.43
N LEU A 255 19.04 21.42 2.63
CA LEU A 255 19.08 21.46 1.18
C LEU A 255 17.68 21.24 0.60
N GLU A 256 17.39 21.88 -0.53
CA GLU A 256 16.20 21.67 -1.34
C GLU A 256 16.61 21.09 -2.70
N LEU A 257 15.98 19.99 -3.09
CA LEU A 257 16.18 19.32 -4.36
C LEU A 257 14.84 19.18 -5.08
N GLU A 258 14.77 19.64 -6.32
CA GLU A 258 13.65 19.35 -7.21
C GLU A 258 13.72 17.91 -7.72
N VAL A 259 12.60 17.19 -7.63
CA VAL A 259 12.49 15.79 -8.05
C VAL A 259 11.30 15.67 -9.01
N PRO A 260 11.54 15.53 -10.32
CA PRO A 260 10.44 15.40 -11.29
C PRO A 260 9.56 14.18 -11.00
N GLY A 261 8.24 14.32 -11.15
CA GLY A 261 7.29 13.20 -10.93
C GLY A 261 7.00 12.86 -9.46
N LEU A 262 7.55 13.61 -8.50
CA LEU A 262 7.32 13.39 -7.06
C LEU A 262 5.84 13.45 -6.65
N ALA A 263 5.07 14.39 -7.22
CA ALA A 263 3.63 14.50 -7.01
C ALA A 263 2.85 13.22 -7.39
N GLU A 264 3.37 12.44 -8.35
CA GLU A 264 2.80 11.16 -8.76
C GLU A 264 3.34 9.98 -7.94
N LYS A 265 4.09 10.24 -6.86
CA LYS A 265 4.86 9.28 -6.07
C LYS A 265 5.89 8.51 -6.91
N ARG A 266 6.60 9.22 -7.78
CA ARG A 266 7.64 8.66 -8.68
C ARG A 266 8.88 9.56 -8.66
N PRO A 267 9.89 9.30 -7.83
CA PRO A 267 10.05 8.14 -6.95
C PRO A 267 9.05 8.10 -5.78
N SER A 268 8.73 6.90 -5.30
CA SER A 268 7.92 6.70 -4.11
C SER A 268 8.79 6.88 -2.86
N LEU A 269 9.06 8.14 -2.51
CA LEU A 269 9.86 8.50 -1.35
C LEU A 269 9.00 8.57 -0.09
N ILE A 270 9.60 8.24 1.06
CA ILE A 270 9.03 8.43 2.38
C ILE A 270 9.94 9.29 3.26
N ILE A 271 9.37 9.97 4.25
CA ILE A 271 10.15 10.73 5.23
C ILE A 271 11.06 9.77 6.01
N GLY A 272 12.35 10.07 6.01
CA GLY A 272 13.40 9.23 6.59
C GLY A 272 14.21 8.44 5.57
N ASP A 273 13.81 8.41 4.29
CA ASP A 273 14.67 7.93 3.21
C ASP A 273 15.98 8.71 3.16
N LEU A 274 17.02 8.03 2.70
CA LEU A 274 18.37 8.56 2.66
C LEU A 274 18.68 9.02 1.25
N ILE A 275 19.60 9.97 1.14
CA ILE A 275 20.02 10.49 -0.15
C ILE A 275 21.52 10.69 -0.15
N ASP A 276 22.21 10.09 -1.11
CA ASP A 276 23.64 10.26 -1.31
C ASP A 276 23.85 11.33 -2.37
N ILE A 277 24.59 12.38 -2.01
CA ILE A 277 24.89 13.53 -2.87
C ILE A 277 26.40 13.59 -3.08
N ARG A 278 26.84 13.73 -4.32
CA ARG A 278 28.26 13.97 -4.62
C ARG A 278 28.43 15.07 -5.65
N LEU A 279 29.61 15.68 -5.64
CA LEU A 279 30.06 16.48 -6.77
C LEU A 279 30.21 15.56 -7.99
N HIS A 280 29.78 16.03 -9.16
CA HIS A 280 29.86 15.24 -10.39
C HIS A 280 31.30 14.72 -10.63
N LYS A 281 31.42 13.42 -10.95
CA LYS A 281 32.71 12.69 -11.13
C LYS A 281 33.63 12.63 -9.89
N ASN A 282 33.17 13.02 -8.71
CA ASN A 282 33.91 12.82 -7.46
C ASN A 282 33.70 11.40 -6.90
N ASN A 283 34.68 10.92 -6.13
CA ASN A 283 34.65 9.62 -5.46
C ASN A 283 34.14 9.70 -4.01
N LYS A 284 33.85 10.90 -3.51
CA LYS A 284 33.28 11.16 -2.18
C LYS A 284 31.83 11.60 -2.30
N ALA A 285 30.93 10.89 -1.61
CA ALA A 285 29.53 11.24 -1.47
C ALA A 285 29.20 11.61 -0.02
N TYR A 286 28.12 12.37 0.15
CA TYR A 286 27.61 12.84 1.43
C TYR A 286 26.17 12.39 1.58
N ARG A 287 25.89 11.67 2.67
CA ARG A 287 24.57 11.13 2.94
C ARG A 287 23.75 12.12 3.75
N GLY A 288 22.57 12.45 3.25
CA GLY A 288 21.53 13.21 3.92
C GLY A 288 20.30 12.37 4.24
N VAL A 289 19.35 12.99 4.95
CA VAL A 289 18.06 12.38 5.29
C VAL A 289 16.93 13.25 4.77
N ILE A 290 16.00 12.66 4.03
CA ILE A 290 14.79 13.33 3.55
C ILE A 290 13.87 13.58 4.76
N ARG A 291 13.59 14.85 5.05
CA ARG A 291 12.77 15.27 6.19
C ARG A 291 11.43 15.88 5.81
N VAL A 292 11.33 16.42 4.60
CA VAL A 292 10.09 16.97 4.05
C VAL A 292 9.96 16.53 2.61
N ILE A 293 8.76 16.12 2.23
CA ILE A 293 8.37 15.82 0.85
C ILE A 293 7.24 16.80 0.51
N ASN A 294 7.48 17.64 -0.48
CA ASN A 294 6.48 18.53 -1.08
C ASN A 294 6.07 17.97 -2.45
N ASP A 295 5.21 18.68 -3.19
CA ASP A 295 4.70 18.19 -4.48
C ASP A 295 5.80 18.01 -5.54
N LYS A 296 6.82 18.87 -5.53
CA LYS A 296 7.92 18.86 -6.53
C LYS A 296 9.32 18.80 -5.92
N THR A 297 9.46 19.10 -4.64
CA THR A 297 10.76 19.21 -3.98
C THR A 297 10.84 18.35 -2.73
N VAL A 298 12.06 17.95 -2.37
CA VAL A 298 12.37 17.31 -1.10
C VAL A 298 13.32 18.20 -0.30
N TYR A 299 13.12 18.24 1.01
CA TYR A 299 14.09 18.86 1.92
C TYR A 299 14.95 17.80 2.57
N ILE A 300 16.26 18.04 2.51
CA ILE A 300 17.29 17.13 2.98
C ILE A 300 18.00 17.80 4.15
N ASP A 301 17.97 17.14 5.30
CA ASP A 301 18.67 17.59 6.51
C ASP A 301 19.79 16.60 6.88
N TYR A 302 20.55 16.99 7.91
CA TYR A 302 21.63 16.20 8.50
C TYR A 302 22.75 15.87 7.51
N VAL A 303 23.06 16.81 6.62
CA VAL A 303 24.12 16.71 5.62
C VAL A 303 25.40 17.34 6.15
N SER A 304 26.56 16.86 5.72
CA SER A 304 27.86 17.45 6.08
C SER A 304 27.94 18.93 5.71
N TYR A 305 28.47 19.76 6.62
CA TYR A 305 28.77 21.17 6.35
C TYR A 305 29.71 21.34 5.15
N GLU A 306 30.66 20.42 4.97
CA GLU A 306 31.59 20.43 3.82
C GLU A 306 30.86 20.47 2.47
N LEU A 307 29.78 19.69 2.31
CA LEU A 307 28.97 19.72 1.10
C LEU A 307 28.17 21.03 1.00
N VAL A 308 27.59 21.47 2.11
CA VAL A 308 26.79 22.70 2.14
C VAL A 308 27.63 23.92 1.76
N ASP A 309 28.86 24.01 2.28
CA ASP A 309 29.79 25.09 1.99
C ASP A 309 30.25 25.04 0.52
N SER A 310 30.52 23.83 -0.01
CA SER A 310 30.82 23.66 -1.45
C SER A 310 29.70 24.18 -2.37
N ILE A 311 28.43 23.96 -1.99
CA ILE A 311 27.27 24.45 -2.76
C ILE A 311 27.12 25.97 -2.60
N ARG A 312 27.43 26.54 -1.42
CA ARG A 312 27.39 27.99 -1.20
C ARG A 312 28.45 28.73 -1.99
N GLU A 313 29.65 28.19 -2.06
CA GLU A 313 30.77 28.76 -2.81
C GLU A 313 30.50 28.70 -4.32
N ASN A 314 29.87 27.63 -4.81
CA ASN A 314 29.46 27.49 -6.20
C ASN A 314 28.01 26.98 -6.32
N PRO A 315 27.01 27.89 -6.37
CA PRO A 315 25.61 27.52 -6.47
C PRO A 315 25.22 26.82 -7.77
N ASN A 316 26.08 26.88 -8.80
CA ASN A 316 25.87 26.23 -10.09
C ASN A 316 26.63 24.89 -10.19
N ILE A 317 27.10 24.34 -9.07
CA ILE A 317 27.86 23.10 -9.05
C ILE A 317 26.98 21.91 -9.48
N ASP A 318 27.44 21.16 -10.47
CA ASP A 318 26.76 19.95 -10.90
C ASP A 318 26.94 18.84 -9.87
N LEU A 319 25.82 18.33 -9.36
CA LEU A 319 25.77 17.26 -8.36
C LEU A 319 25.12 16.00 -8.93
N ASP A 320 25.58 14.85 -8.48
CA ASP A 320 24.89 13.58 -8.69
C ASP A 320 24.18 13.17 -7.40
N VAL A 321 22.96 12.66 -7.54
CA VAL A 321 22.05 12.35 -6.45
C VAL A 321 21.53 10.93 -6.57
N ARG A 322 21.49 10.21 -5.45
CA ARG A 322 20.84 8.89 -5.38
C ARG A 322 20.00 8.71 -4.16
N PHE A 323 18.85 8.11 -4.39
CA PHE A 323 17.94 7.72 -3.33
C PHE A 323 18.37 6.36 -2.75
N VAL A 324 18.49 6.32 -1.44
CA VAL A 324 18.88 5.15 -0.67
C VAL A 324 17.72 4.80 0.26
N LEU A 325 17.26 3.55 0.16
CA LEU A 325 16.13 3.05 0.91
C LEU A 325 16.38 3.13 2.43
N ASN A 326 15.43 3.68 3.18
CA ASN A 326 15.39 3.50 4.61
C ASN A 326 14.90 2.08 4.95
N ARG A 327 15.81 1.17 5.31
CA ARG A 327 15.46 -0.22 5.68
C ARG A 327 14.77 -0.34 7.06
N LEU A 328 14.55 0.75 7.81
CA LEU A 328 14.01 0.69 9.17
C LEU A 328 12.63 0.01 9.25
N PRO A 329 11.67 0.27 8.34
CA PRO A 329 10.41 -0.47 8.33
C PRO A 329 10.62 -1.97 8.11
N LEU A 330 11.49 -2.35 7.16
CA LEU A 330 11.80 -3.74 6.84
C LEU A 330 12.47 -4.46 8.02
N GLU A 331 13.45 -3.84 8.67
CA GLU A 331 14.11 -4.39 9.85
C GLU A 331 13.14 -4.62 11.02
N ARG A 332 12.14 -3.74 11.19
CA ARG A 332 11.09 -3.93 12.19
C ARG A 332 10.16 -5.08 11.83
N MET A 333 9.78 -5.21 10.56
CA MET A 333 8.98 -6.32 10.07
C MET A 333 9.70 -7.67 10.23
N HIS A 334 11.00 -7.74 9.90
CA HIS A 334 11.81 -8.93 10.13
C HIS A 334 11.87 -9.31 11.62
N LYS A 335 12.18 -8.34 12.49
CA LYS A 335 12.18 -8.58 13.95
C LYS A 335 10.81 -9.04 14.46
N ALA A 336 9.73 -8.52 13.89
CA ALA A 336 8.38 -8.92 14.25
C ALA A 336 8.06 -10.35 13.82
N VAL A 337 8.50 -10.75 12.62
CA VAL A 337 8.39 -12.13 12.13
C VAL A 337 9.12 -13.10 13.06
N ASP A 338 10.36 -12.79 13.46
CA ASP A 338 11.10 -13.57 14.47
C ASP A 338 10.31 -13.71 15.76
N GLN A 339 9.71 -12.60 16.22
CA GLN A 339 9.02 -12.56 17.49
C GLN A 339 7.75 -13.41 17.49
N VAL A 340 6.98 -13.36 16.41
CA VAL A 340 5.78 -14.19 16.21
C VAL A 340 6.17 -15.67 16.15
N HIS A 341 7.24 -16.01 15.43
CA HIS A 341 7.76 -17.37 15.36
C HIS A 341 8.20 -17.88 16.75
N PHE A 342 9.01 -17.11 17.47
CA PHE A 342 9.54 -17.47 18.78
C PHE A 342 8.46 -17.65 19.86
N GLN A 343 7.41 -16.82 19.83
CA GLN A 343 6.33 -16.89 20.83
C GLN A 343 5.33 -18.01 20.56
N HIS A 344 5.34 -18.62 19.37
CA HIS A 344 4.34 -19.59 18.92
C HIS A 344 2.91 -19.13 19.24
N ILE A 345 2.58 -17.90 18.82
CA ILE A 345 1.30 -17.25 19.13
C ILE A 345 0.16 -18.12 18.57
N PRO A 346 -0.67 -18.78 19.41
CA PRO A 346 -1.71 -19.69 18.94
C PRO A 346 -2.78 -18.99 18.10
N SER A 347 -2.95 -17.69 18.29
CA SER A 347 -3.85 -16.87 17.48
C SER A 347 -3.42 -16.72 16.02
N VAL A 348 -2.12 -16.90 15.73
CA VAL A 348 -1.59 -16.88 14.35
C VAL A 348 -1.68 -18.27 13.72
N PHE A 349 -1.65 -19.32 14.54
CA PHE A 349 -1.80 -20.72 14.12
C PHE A 349 -2.78 -21.48 15.03
N PRO A 350 -4.10 -21.32 14.81
CA PRO A 350 -5.10 -21.95 15.68
C PRO A 350 -5.04 -23.48 15.60
N GLU A 351 -4.93 -24.16 16.74
CA GLU A 351 -5.00 -25.64 16.83
C GLU A 351 -6.46 -26.13 16.89
N LYS A 352 -6.72 -27.36 16.41
CA LYS A 352 -8.08 -27.93 16.23
C LYS A 352 -8.82 -28.23 17.54
N ASP A 353 -8.10 -28.46 18.64
CA ASP A 353 -8.70 -28.90 19.90
C ASP A 353 -8.66 -27.79 20.94
N ARG A 354 -9.81 -27.17 21.24
CA ARG A 354 -9.96 -26.44 22.51
C ARG A 354 -11.41 -26.27 22.96
N LYS A 355 -11.64 -26.63 24.22
CA LYS A 355 -12.90 -26.47 24.95
C LYS A 355 -13.26 -24.99 25.03
N GLN A 356 -14.52 -24.64 24.79
CA GLN A 356 -15.03 -23.30 25.06
C GLN A 356 -14.75 -22.96 26.53
N ILE A 357 -14.00 -21.88 26.76
CA ILE A 357 -13.83 -21.36 28.11
C ILE A 357 -15.17 -20.70 28.47
N GLN A 358 -15.97 -21.38 29.28
CA GLN A 358 -17.11 -20.78 29.99
C GLN A 358 -16.54 -19.81 31.02
N SER A 359 -16.24 -18.58 30.60
CA SER A 359 -16.08 -17.48 31.52
C SER A 359 -17.46 -16.95 31.89
N GLU A 360 -17.62 -16.43 33.10
CA GLU A 360 -18.80 -15.63 33.47
C GLU A 360 -18.93 -14.50 32.45
N LEU A 361 -19.97 -14.59 31.61
CA LEU A 361 -20.20 -13.60 30.55
C LEU A 361 -20.47 -12.25 31.23
N ASN A 362 -19.67 -11.24 30.90
CA ASN A 362 -20.01 -9.88 31.30
C ASN A 362 -21.31 -9.52 30.58
N SER A 363 -22.39 -9.35 31.34
CA SER A 363 -23.59 -8.73 30.79
C SER A 363 -23.28 -7.26 30.48
N ILE A 364 -23.59 -6.84 29.26
CA ILE A 364 -23.53 -5.44 28.84
C ILE A 364 -24.98 -5.03 28.66
N ARG A 365 -25.49 -4.16 29.54
CA ARG A 365 -26.84 -3.61 29.39
C ARG A 365 -26.86 -2.63 28.22
N ASP A 366 -28.01 -2.49 27.59
CA ASP A 366 -28.20 -1.60 26.45
C ASP A 366 -27.85 -0.13 26.77
N THR A 367 -28.13 0.29 28.00
CA THR A 367 -27.79 1.63 28.52
C THR A 367 -26.30 1.87 28.71
N GLU A 368 -25.47 0.82 28.65
CA GLU A 368 -24.01 0.94 28.82
C GLU A 368 -23.28 1.20 27.50
N PHE A 369 -23.95 1.01 26.35
CA PHE A 369 -23.37 1.35 25.04
C PHE A 369 -23.22 2.86 24.93
N ILE A 370 -22.02 3.31 24.55
CA ILE A 370 -21.70 4.73 24.43
C ILE A 370 -22.30 5.29 23.14
N ASN A 371 -22.25 4.50 22.07
CA ASN A 371 -22.91 4.83 20.82
C ASN A 371 -24.28 4.11 20.70
N GLU A 372 -25.35 4.89 20.76
CA GLU A 372 -26.72 4.41 20.58
C GLU A 372 -26.94 3.67 19.25
N SER A 373 -26.27 4.10 18.17
CA SER A 373 -26.41 3.47 16.85
C SER A 373 -25.92 2.02 16.84
N ILE A 374 -24.92 1.70 17.68
CA ILE A 374 -24.42 0.33 17.84
C ILE A 374 -25.45 -0.49 18.62
N CYS A 375 -26.06 0.08 19.66
CA CYS A 375 -27.07 -0.63 20.45
C CYS A 375 -28.27 -1.06 19.58
N THR A 376 -28.65 -0.24 18.61
CA THR A 376 -29.73 -0.55 17.67
C THR A 376 -29.33 -1.52 16.55
N ASN A 377 -28.03 -1.67 16.26
CA ASN A 377 -27.53 -2.56 15.22
C ASN A 377 -27.11 -3.92 15.82
N HIS A 378 -27.86 -4.98 15.50
CA HIS A 378 -27.67 -6.29 16.10
C HIS A 378 -26.27 -6.87 15.86
N GLU A 379 -25.73 -6.71 14.66
CA GLU A 379 -24.42 -7.24 14.26
C GLU A 379 -23.27 -6.51 14.97
N GLN A 380 -23.28 -5.18 14.98
CA GLN A 380 -22.27 -4.37 15.69
C GLN A 380 -22.33 -4.64 17.19
N LYS A 381 -23.54 -4.68 17.77
CA LYS A 381 -23.76 -5.02 19.19
C LYS A 381 -23.20 -6.39 19.53
N THR A 382 -23.52 -7.40 18.73
CA THR A 382 -23.04 -8.77 18.91
C THR A 382 -21.52 -8.85 18.77
N ALA A 383 -20.94 -8.08 17.86
CA ALA A 383 -19.49 -7.99 17.72
C ALA A 383 -18.81 -7.43 18.97
N VAL A 384 -19.32 -6.32 19.51
CA VAL A 384 -18.83 -5.71 20.75
C VAL A 384 -18.94 -6.68 21.92
N ILE A 385 -20.11 -7.29 22.14
CA ILE A 385 -20.35 -8.23 23.24
C ILE A 385 -19.38 -9.41 23.17
N ASN A 386 -19.19 -10.00 21.99
CA ASN A 386 -18.28 -11.11 21.82
C ASN A 386 -16.84 -10.73 22.10
N ILE A 387 -16.37 -9.59 21.58
CA ILE A 387 -15.02 -9.09 21.83
C ILE A 387 -14.82 -8.84 23.32
N VAL A 388 -15.75 -8.17 24.00
CA VAL A 388 -15.62 -7.87 25.44
C VAL A 388 -15.58 -9.14 26.28
N ASN A 389 -16.38 -10.14 25.92
CA ASN A 389 -16.44 -11.42 26.63
C ASN A 389 -15.33 -12.41 26.27
N GLY A 390 -14.49 -12.12 25.27
CA GLY A 390 -13.38 -13.01 24.90
C GLY A 390 -13.80 -14.43 24.50
N THR A 391 -15.03 -14.57 24.00
CA THR A 391 -15.65 -15.85 23.59
C THR A 391 -14.86 -16.66 22.54
N SER A 392 -13.90 -16.07 21.82
CA SER A 392 -13.04 -16.75 20.84
C SER A 392 -11.83 -17.47 21.45
N GLY A 393 -11.59 -17.30 22.76
CA GLY A 393 -10.43 -17.88 23.43
C GLY A 393 -9.12 -17.41 22.79
N CYS A 394 -8.29 -18.33 22.30
CA CYS A 394 -7.02 -18.01 21.65
C CYS A 394 -7.16 -17.64 20.17
N SER A 395 -8.34 -17.78 19.55
CA SER A 395 -8.54 -17.41 18.15
C SER A 395 -8.72 -15.90 18.00
N PRO A 396 -8.18 -15.27 16.93
CA PRO A 396 -8.38 -13.85 16.68
C PRO A 396 -9.84 -13.57 16.30
N TYR A 397 -10.34 -12.40 16.70
CA TYR A 397 -11.57 -11.84 16.17
C TYR A 397 -11.32 -11.13 14.86
N ILE A 398 -12.26 -11.27 13.94
CA ILE A 398 -12.17 -10.64 12.64
C ILE A 398 -13.46 -9.88 12.40
N VAL A 399 -13.32 -8.56 12.40
CA VAL A 399 -14.39 -7.60 12.16
C VAL A 399 -14.34 -7.19 10.70
N PHE A 400 -15.25 -7.73 9.92
CA PHE A 400 -15.33 -7.48 8.48
C PHE A 400 -16.58 -6.68 8.15
N GLY A 401 -16.45 -5.79 7.16
CA GLY A 401 -17.57 -5.03 6.61
C GLY A 401 -17.13 -4.08 5.49
N PRO A 402 -17.98 -3.80 4.49
CA PRO A 402 -17.76 -2.81 3.44
C PRO A 402 -17.38 -1.39 3.94
N PRO A 403 -17.00 -0.47 3.04
CA PRO A 403 -16.89 0.95 3.41
C PRO A 403 -18.20 1.47 4.01
N GLY A 404 -18.12 2.31 5.04
CA GLY A 404 -19.30 2.93 5.65
C GLY A 404 -20.07 2.08 6.67
N THR A 405 -19.74 0.78 6.88
CA THR A 405 -20.47 -0.08 7.84
C THR A 405 -20.12 0.11 9.31
N GLY A 406 -19.39 1.17 9.66
CA GLY A 406 -19.06 1.48 11.05
C GLY A 406 -18.05 0.54 11.72
N LYS A 407 -17.18 -0.17 10.97
CA LYS A 407 -16.11 -1.03 11.52
C LYS A 407 -15.29 -0.33 12.61
N THR A 408 -14.70 0.82 12.28
CA THR A 408 -13.92 1.64 13.22
C THR A 408 -14.75 2.05 14.44
N VAL A 409 -16.01 2.43 14.25
CA VAL A 409 -16.90 2.84 15.35
C VAL A 409 -17.21 1.66 16.26
N THR A 410 -17.38 0.46 15.69
CA THR A 410 -17.59 -0.78 16.43
C THR A 410 -16.35 -1.18 17.25
N ILE A 411 -15.15 -1.04 16.67
CA ILE A 411 -13.89 -1.27 17.40
C ILE A 411 -13.72 -0.27 18.54
N VAL A 412 -14.00 1.01 18.30
CA VAL A 412 -13.92 2.05 19.32
C VAL A 412 -14.85 1.72 20.49
N GLU A 413 -16.09 1.34 20.21
CA GLU A 413 -17.03 0.91 21.26
C GLU A 413 -16.48 -0.30 22.03
N ALA A 414 -15.99 -1.32 21.35
CA ALA A 414 -15.40 -2.49 22.00
C ALA A 414 -14.19 -2.14 22.90
N ILE A 415 -13.33 -1.20 22.47
CA ILE A 415 -12.21 -0.70 23.26
C ILE A 415 -12.71 0.00 24.52
N LEU A 416 -13.74 0.84 24.41
CA LEU A 416 -14.30 1.59 25.55
C LEU A 416 -15.01 0.65 26.53
N GLN A 417 -15.76 -0.33 26.04
CA GLN A 417 -16.37 -1.36 26.88
C GLN A 417 -15.32 -2.20 27.61
N LEU A 418 -14.27 -2.65 26.92
CA LEU A 418 -13.15 -3.35 27.56
C LEU A 418 -12.42 -2.48 28.59
N LYS A 419 -12.26 -1.19 28.32
CA LYS A 419 -11.66 -0.21 29.24
C LYS A 419 -12.49 -0.08 30.51
N ASN A 420 -13.82 -0.01 30.39
CA ASN A 420 -14.73 0.20 31.52
C ASN A 420 -14.99 -1.07 32.35
N LYS A 421 -14.95 -2.26 31.73
CA LYS A 421 -15.34 -3.53 32.37
C LYS A 421 -14.16 -4.38 32.85
N THR A 422 -12.94 -4.05 32.48
CA THR A 422 -11.75 -4.85 32.81
C THR A 422 -10.56 -3.96 33.12
N ASP A 423 -9.43 -4.54 33.53
CA ASP A 423 -8.14 -3.85 33.69
C ASP A 423 -7.12 -4.14 32.56
N LYS A 424 -7.52 -4.90 31.54
CA LYS A 424 -6.67 -5.40 30.44
C LYS A 424 -5.95 -4.28 29.67
N LYS A 425 -4.64 -4.27 29.53
CA LYS A 425 -3.92 -3.28 28.72
C LYS A 425 -4.23 -3.41 27.22
N ILE A 426 -4.66 -2.32 26.58
CA ILE A 426 -5.12 -2.32 25.18
C ILE A 426 -4.08 -1.66 24.27
N LEU A 427 -3.65 -2.37 23.23
CA LEU A 427 -2.88 -1.81 22.12
C LEU A 427 -3.80 -1.67 20.90
N VAL A 428 -3.80 -0.50 20.28
CA VAL A 428 -4.56 -0.20 19.07
C VAL A 428 -3.58 0.23 17.98
N CYS A 429 -3.59 -0.49 16.87
CA CYS A 429 -2.73 -0.25 15.73
C CYS A 429 -3.52 0.02 14.45
N ALA A 430 -2.89 0.76 13.54
CA ALA A 430 -3.35 0.91 12.16
C ALA A 430 -2.12 1.10 11.23
N PRO A 431 -2.24 0.87 9.91
CA PRO A 431 -1.11 0.99 8.98
C PRO A 431 -0.62 2.44 8.82
N CYS A 432 -1.52 3.43 8.85
CA CYS A 432 -1.18 4.83 8.61
C CYS A 432 -1.48 5.75 9.80
N ASN A 433 -0.77 6.89 9.88
CA ASN A 433 -0.97 7.86 10.96
C ASN A 433 -2.40 8.41 10.97
N ALA A 434 -2.98 8.70 9.79
CA ALA A 434 -4.32 9.23 9.69
C ALA A 434 -5.38 8.31 10.34
N ALA A 435 -5.27 7.00 10.14
CA ALA A 435 -6.16 6.03 10.79
C ALA A 435 -5.97 5.99 12.32
N CYS A 436 -4.72 6.00 12.80
CA CYS A 436 -4.45 6.11 14.24
C CYS A 436 -4.98 7.42 14.85
N ASP A 437 -4.90 8.52 14.11
CA ASP A 437 -5.33 9.84 14.56
C ASP A 437 -6.86 9.90 14.64
N MET A 438 -7.57 9.31 13.67
CA MET A 438 -9.03 9.11 13.71
C MET A 438 -9.45 8.27 14.93
N LEU A 439 -8.79 7.13 15.16
CA LEU A 439 -9.05 6.28 16.33
C LEU A 439 -8.83 7.06 17.63
N THR A 440 -7.73 7.83 17.72
CA THR A 440 -7.42 8.66 18.89
C THR A 440 -8.50 9.70 19.12
N GLN A 441 -8.95 10.41 18.08
CA GLN A 441 -10.02 11.41 18.17
C GLN A 441 -11.34 10.84 18.68
N LYS A 442 -11.68 9.60 18.28
CA LYS A 442 -12.90 8.93 18.76
C LYS A 442 -12.78 8.44 20.21
N LEU A 443 -11.58 8.17 20.69
CA LEU A 443 -11.33 7.69 22.07
C LEU A 443 -11.16 8.83 23.09
N MET A 444 -10.61 9.97 22.67
CA MET A 444 -10.31 11.12 23.53
C MET A 444 -11.49 11.62 24.37
N PRO A 445 -12.74 11.71 23.87
CA PRO A 445 -13.89 12.15 24.66
C PRO A 445 -14.20 11.25 25.87
N HIS A 446 -13.73 10.01 25.86
CA HIS A 446 -14.05 8.99 26.86
C HIS A 446 -12.82 8.57 27.69
N CYS A 447 -11.67 9.23 27.48
CA CYS A 447 -10.40 8.89 28.10
C CYS A 447 -9.69 10.12 28.66
N THR A 448 -9.11 9.98 29.84
CA THR A 448 -8.16 10.96 30.39
C THR A 448 -6.79 10.81 29.74
N LYS A 449 -5.94 11.84 29.87
CA LYS A 449 -4.55 11.82 29.38
C LYS A 449 -3.64 10.80 30.07
N LYS A 450 -4.08 10.26 31.22
CA LYS A 450 -3.36 9.18 31.93
C LYS A 450 -3.77 7.80 31.42
N GLU A 451 -4.96 7.68 30.84
CA GLU A 451 -5.47 6.41 30.31
C GLU A 451 -5.08 6.20 28.86
N LEU A 452 -5.03 7.24 28.03
CA LEU A 452 -4.80 7.15 26.59
C LEU A 452 -3.50 7.83 26.18
N ILE A 453 -2.66 7.12 25.41
CA ILE A 453 -1.51 7.69 24.71
C ILE A 453 -1.48 7.31 23.23
N ARG A 454 -1.28 8.30 22.37
CA ARG A 454 -0.96 8.19 20.96
C ARG A 454 0.55 8.32 20.76
N VAL A 455 1.21 7.20 20.46
CA VAL A 455 2.67 7.14 20.29
C VAL A 455 3.03 7.32 18.82
N MET A 456 3.74 8.42 18.51
CA MET A 456 4.12 8.83 17.16
C MET A 456 5.63 8.74 16.93
N SER A 457 6.03 8.52 15.67
CA SER A 457 7.42 8.60 15.23
C SER A 457 7.92 10.05 15.16
N GLN A 458 9.24 10.25 15.29
CA GLN A 458 9.92 11.53 15.02
C GLN A 458 9.84 12.02 13.57
N THR A 459 9.31 11.18 12.68
CA THR A 459 9.13 11.45 11.24
C THR A 459 7.72 11.90 10.89
N VAL A 460 6.79 11.95 11.84
CA VAL A 460 5.41 12.39 11.59
C VAL A 460 5.40 13.87 11.19
N ASP A 461 4.71 14.17 10.09
CA ASP A 461 4.45 15.54 9.67
C ASP A 461 3.35 16.15 10.55
N ARG A 462 3.70 17.24 11.24
CA ARG A 462 2.80 17.93 12.17
C ARG A 462 1.82 18.86 11.47
N ARG A 463 2.05 19.24 10.21
CA ARG A 463 1.20 20.19 9.47
C ARG A 463 -0.24 19.71 9.34
N ASN A 464 -0.42 18.39 9.23
CA ASN A 464 -1.72 17.75 9.03
C ASN A 464 -2.32 17.17 10.31
N LEU A 465 -1.71 17.43 11.48
CA LEU A 465 -2.13 16.82 12.74
C LEU A 465 -3.09 17.75 13.50
N ASN A 466 -4.21 17.20 13.97
CA ASN A 466 -5.12 17.93 14.86
C ASN A 466 -4.37 18.29 16.18
N PRO A 467 -4.26 19.58 16.55
CA PRO A 467 -3.55 20.01 17.76
C PRO A 467 -4.06 19.38 19.06
N GLU A 468 -5.33 18.99 19.13
CA GLU A 468 -5.90 18.36 20.33
C GLU A 468 -5.30 16.96 20.59
N ILE A 469 -4.90 16.24 19.54
CA ILE A 469 -4.23 14.93 19.66
C ILE A 469 -2.88 15.08 20.37
N LEU A 470 -2.20 16.23 20.23
CA LEU A 470 -0.91 16.46 20.87
C LEU A 470 -0.98 16.30 22.39
N LYS A 471 -2.12 16.69 22.99
CA LYS A 471 -2.39 16.56 24.44
C LYS A 471 -2.43 15.11 24.92
N TYR A 472 -2.68 14.16 24.01
CA TYR A 472 -2.74 12.72 24.26
C TYR A 472 -1.55 11.99 23.63
N SER A 473 -0.49 12.70 23.25
CA SER A 473 0.63 12.12 22.50
C SER A 473 1.95 12.11 23.27
N ASN A 474 2.95 11.43 22.72
CA ASN A 474 4.35 11.51 23.13
C ASN A 474 5.07 12.79 22.64
N TYR A 475 4.35 13.89 22.43
CA TYR A 475 4.92 15.18 22.03
C TYR A 475 5.36 15.99 23.26
N LEU A 476 6.65 16.31 23.35
CA LEU A 476 7.22 17.09 24.44
C LEU A 476 8.41 17.93 23.93
N ASN A 477 8.59 19.13 24.46
CA ASN A 477 9.73 20.01 24.10
C ASN A 477 9.92 20.19 22.59
N ARG A 478 8.79 20.44 21.90
CA ARG A 478 8.70 20.63 20.46
C ARG A 478 9.02 19.42 19.57
N GLN A 479 9.15 18.21 20.14
CA GLN A 479 9.50 16.99 19.41
C GLN A 479 8.73 15.76 19.92
N PHE A 480 8.60 14.74 19.06
CA PHE A 480 8.11 13.43 19.51
C PHE A 480 9.28 12.65 20.11
N TYR A 481 9.19 12.27 21.39
CA TYR A 481 10.18 11.38 21.99
C TYR A 481 9.67 9.94 21.96
N THR A 482 10.53 8.94 21.94
CA THR A 482 10.10 7.53 22.04
C THR A 482 10.04 7.15 23.53
N PRO A 483 8.87 6.95 24.15
CA PRO A 483 8.80 6.50 25.54
C PRO A 483 9.52 5.16 25.74
N PRO A 484 10.04 4.85 26.94
CA PRO A 484 10.47 3.50 27.26
C PRO A 484 9.27 2.53 27.24
N GLY A 485 9.47 1.28 26.78
CA GLY A 485 8.38 0.30 26.69
C GLY A 485 7.66 0.04 28.01
N LYS A 486 8.40 0.02 29.14
CA LYS A 486 7.80 -0.09 30.49
C LYS A 486 6.82 1.04 30.81
N LYS A 487 7.08 2.26 30.33
CA LYS A 487 6.21 3.42 30.54
C LYS A 487 4.90 3.32 29.75
N LEU A 488 4.87 2.54 28.66
CA LEU A 488 3.62 2.29 27.94
C LEU A 488 2.61 1.51 28.79
N SER A 489 3.09 0.68 29.73
CA SER A 489 2.24 -0.06 30.66
C SER A 489 1.53 0.83 31.69
N ASP A 490 1.95 2.08 31.86
CA ASP A 490 1.26 3.05 32.73
C ASP A 490 -0.10 3.47 32.14
N TYR A 491 -0.23 3.42 30.80
CA TYR A 491 -1.45 3.77 30.10
C TYR A 491 -2.40 2.58 30.02
N ARG A 492 -3.69 2.89 29.83
CA ARG A 492 -4.75 1.89 29.65
C ARG A 492 -4.93 1.51 28.18
N ILE A 493 -4.75 2.49 27.29
CA ILE A 493 -4.89 2.38 25.85
C ILE A 493 -3.68 3.05 25.19
N VAL A 494 -2.99 2.30 24.34
CA VAL A 494 -1.86 2.79 23.53
C VAL A 494 -2.26 2.73 22.06
N VAL A 495 -2.25 3.86 21.36
CA VAL A 495 -2.52 3.96 19.92
C VAL A 495 -1.24 4.27 19.16
N THR A 496 -0.89 3.49 18.14
CA THR A 496 0.34 3.71 17.34
C THR A 496 0.24 3.05 15.96
N THR A 497 1.10 3.41 15.01
CA THR A 497 1.14 2.71 13.71
C THR A 497 1.81 1.34 13.84
N LEU A 498 1.46 0.42 12.93
CA LEU A 498 2.01 -0.95 12.86
C LEU A 498 3.54 -0.95 12.81
N ILE A 499 4.14 -0.18 11.91
CA ILE A 499 5.60 -0.08 11.83
C ILE A 499 6.20 0.58 13.08
N HIS A 500 5.52 1.53 13.73
CA HIS A 500 6.11 2.20 14.91
C HIS A 500 6.10 1.31 16.15
N ILE A 501 5.06 0.48 16.36
CA ILE A 501 5.02 -0.43 17.53
C ILE A 501 6.19 -1.42 17.54
N GLY A 502 6.74 -1.78 16.37
CA GLY A 502 7.90 -2.67 16.26
C GLY A 502 9.15 -2.23 17.06
N CYS A 503 9.30 -0.94 17.40
CA CYS A 503 10.40 -0.49 18.27
C CYS A 503 10.27 -0.95 19.74
N TYR A 504 9.08 -1.40 20.14
CA TYR A 504 8.75 -1.93 21.47
C TYR A 504 8.76 -3.44 21.55
N CYS A 505 9.17 -4.14 20.49
CA CYS A 505 9.21 -5.61 20.45
C CYS A 505 10.06 -6.16 21.59
N GLY A 506 9.42 -6.97 22.46
CA GLY A 506 9.98 -7.53 23.69
C GLY A 506 10.00 -6.59 24.91
N LYS A 507 9.54 -5.34 24.78
CA LYS A 507 9.61 -4.28 25.81
C LYS A 507 8.26 -3.81 26.32
N TYR A 508 7.18 -4.11 25.60
CA TYR A 508 5.80 -3.81 25.96
C TYR A 508 4.93 -5.04 25.63
N LYS A 509 3.99 -5.36 26.51
CA LYS A 509 3.13 -6.55 26.41
C LYS A 509 1.68 -6.18 26.74
N PRO A 510 0.82 -5.97 25.73
CA PRO A 510 -0.61 -5.73 25.94
C PRO A 510 -1.38 -7.04 26.17
N ASP A 511 -2.56 -6.90 26.77
CA ASP A 511 -3.53 -7.98 26.99
C ASP A 511 -4.49 -8.15 25.81
N VAL A 512 -4.75 -7.07 25.08
CA VAL A 512 -5.58 -7.07 23.87
C VAL A 512 -4.92 -6.22 22.78
N VAL A 513 -4.87 -6.75 21.56
CA VAL A 513 -4.37 -6.03 20.37
C VAL A 513 -5.50 -5.84 19.37
N PHE A 514 -5.81 -4.59 19.06
CA PHE A 514 -6.68 -4.20 17.95
C PHE A 514 -5.83 -3.74 16.77
N VAL A 515 -6.16 -4.18 15.56
CA VAL A 515 -5.61 -3.65 14.32
C VAL A 515 -6.76 -3.20 13.42
N ASP A 516 -6.92 -1.89 13.24
CA ASP A 516 -7.86 -1.33 12.27
C ASP A 516 -7.20 -1.19 10.90
N GLU A 517 -8.00 -1.23 9.84
CA GLU A 517 -7.54 -1.26 8.44
C GLU A 517 -6.46 -2.32 8.17
N ALA A 518 -6.54 -3.47 8.86
CA ALA A 518 -5.56 -4.55 8.78
C ALA A 518 -5.42 -5.09 7.35
N ALA A 519 -6.49 -5.05 6.54
CA ALA A 519 -6.47 -5.47 5.14
C ALA A 519 -5.61 -4.57 4.23
N GLN A 520 -5.23 -3.36 4.66
CA GLN A 520 -4.35 -2.45 3.93
C GLN A 520 -2.85 -2.65 4.26
N ALA A 521 -2.52 -3.56 5.17
CA ALA A 521 -1.15 -3.87 5.58
C ALA A 521 -0.70 -5.22 5.03
N CYS A 522 0.60 -5.44 4.90
CA CYS A 522 1.13 -6.79 4.64
C CYS A 522 1.26 -7.56 5.96
N GLU A 523 1.35 -8.89 5.88
CA GLU A 523 1.43 -9.70 7.10
C GLU A 523 2.62 -9.38 8.00
N PRO A 524 3.86 -9.22 7.51
CA PRO A 524 4.97 -8.82 8.36
C PRO A 524 4.77 -7.46 9.05
N GLU A 525 4.01 -6.55 8.43
CA GLU A 525 3.63 -5.27 9.05
C GLU A 525 2.63 -5.49 10.19
N VAL A 526 1.57 -6.29 9.97
CA VAL A 526 0.61 -6.68 11.03
C VAL A 526 1.33 -7.40 12.17
N SER A 527 2.32 -8.25 11.85
CA SER A 527 3.13 -8.97 12.83
C SER A 527 3.88 -8.05 13.80
N CYS A 528 4.14 -6.80 13.43
CA CYS A 528 4.72 -5.82 14.35
C CYS A 528 3.81 -5.60 15.57
N ALA A 529 2.49 -5.66 15.41
CA ALA A 529 1.54 -5.62 16.52
C ALA A 529 1.36 -6.99 17.17
N LEU A 530 1.25 -8.07 16.37
CA LEU A 530 1.01 -9.42 16.89
C LEU A 530 2.16 -9.90 17.78
N GLY A 531 3.42 -9.65 17.40
CA GLY A 531 4.59 -10.03 18.19
C GLY A 531 4.70 -9.35 19.56
N MET A 532 3.84 -8.37 19.87
CA MET A 532 3.76 -7.78 21.20
C MET A 532 2.98 -8.66 22.19
N ILE A 533 2.08 -9.50 21.68
CA ILE A 533 1.08 -10.17 22.50
C ILE A 533 1.64 -11.42 23.18
N SER A 534 1.21 -11.70 24.41
CA SER A 534 1.57 -12.96 25.09
C SER A 534 0.58 -14.08 24.74
N LYS A 535 0.99 -15.33 24.97
CA LYS A 535 0.14 -16.51 24.71
C LYS A 535 -1.15 -16.45 25.54
N GLY A 536 -2.30 -16.64 24.89
CA GLY A 536 -3.62 -16.63 25.54
C GLY A 536 -4.34 -15.28 25.57
N ASN A 537 -3.67 -14.21 25.13
CA ASN A 537 -4.24 -12.88 25.03
C ASN A 537 -4.97 -12.68 23.70
N GLN A 538 -5.81 -11.64 23.64
CA GLN A 538 -6.83 -11.50 22.60
C GLN A 538 -6.37 -10.61 21.44
N ILE A 539 -6.66 -11.01 20.21
CA ILE A 539 -6.40 -10.24 18.99
C ILE A 539 -7.73 -9.92 18.29
N VAL A 540 -7.87 -8.68 17.82
CA VAL A 540 -8.99 -8.21 17.02
C VAL A 540 -8.45 -7.54 15.76
N LEU A 541 -8.78 -8.06 14.59
CA LEU A 541 -8.40 -7.50 13.29
C LEU A 541 -9.65 -6.96 12.60
N ALA A 542 -9.61 -5.72 12.14
CA ALA A 542 -10.67 -5.13 11.35
C ALA A 542 -10.17 -4.60 10.02
N GLY A 543 -10.99 -4.78 9.00
CA GLY A 543 -10.61 -4.44 7.63
C GLY A 543 -11.45 -5.18 6.60
N ASP A 544 -11.28 -4.79 5.35
CA ASP A 544 -12.02 -5.32 4.22
C ASP A 544 -11.07 -5.74 3.10
N PRO A 545 -10.82 -7.05 2.89
CA PRO A 545 -9.98 -7.55 1.79
C PRO A 545 -10.46 -7.22 0.37
N ARG A 546 -11.68 -6.66 0.21
CA ARG A 546 -12.17 -6.17 -1.09
C ARG A 546 -11.83 -4.69 -1.34
N GLN A 547 -11.36 -3.96 -0.33
CA GLN A 547 -10.84 -2.60 -0.48
C GLN A 547 -9.37 -2.62 -0.92
N LEU A 548 -8.73 -1.44 -0.90
CA LEU A 548 -7.33 -1.29 -1.25
C LEU A 548 -6.46 -2.16 -0.34
N GLY A 549 -5.63 -3.01 -0.93
CA GLY A 549 -4.60 -3.78 -0.22
C GLY A 549 -3.32 -2.97 0.01
N PRO A 550 -2.31 -3.57 0.67
CA PRO A 550 -1.00 -2.97 0.81
C PRO A 550 -0.34 -2.67 -0.54
N CYS A 551 0.45 -1.60 -0.60
CA CYS A 551 1.27 -1.28 -1.75
C CYS A 551 2.59 -2.07 -1.69
N THR A 552 2.70 -3.14 -2.47
CA THR A 552 3.92 -3.95 -2.61
C THR A 552 4.74 -3.48 -3.82
N ALA A 553 6.07 -3.41 -3.68
CA ALA A 553 6.98 -3.10 -4.79
C ALA A 553 7.33 -4.34 -5.61
N SER A 554 7.40 -5.51 -4.97
CA SER A 554 7.73 -6.78 -5.62
C SER A 554 6.49 -7.48 -6.13
N ASP A 555 6.25 -7.39 -7.44
CA ASP A 555 5.21 -8.19 -8.14
C ASP A 555 5.33 -9.69 -7.87
N ILE A 556 6.53 -10.16 -7.52
CA ILE A 556 6.78 -11.58 -7.27
C ILE A 556 6.42 -11.93 -5.83
N ALA A 557 6.87 -11.14 -4.85
CA ALA A 557 6.47 -11.36 -3.46
C ALA A 557 4.95 -11.24 -3.30
N ASP A 558 4.33 -10.31 -4.04
CA ASP A 558 2.87 -10.16 -4.09
C ASP A 558 2.15 -11.44 -4.56
N LYS A 559 2.66 -12.09 -5.63
CA LYS A 559 2.15 -13.38 -6.11
C LYS A 559 2.24 -14.50 -5.09
N TYR A 560 3.26 -14.48 -4.23
CA TYR A 560 3.41 -15.43 -3.13
C TYR A 560 2.56 -15.06 -1.91
N GLY A 561 1.84 -13.93 -1.93
CA GLY A 561 0.87 -13.54 -0.92
C GLY A 561 1.31 -12.39 -0.01
N LEU A 562 2.42 -11.68 -0.31
CA LEU A 562 2.83 -10.52 0.51
C LEU A 562 1.75 -9.44 0.58
N GLY A 563 0.98 -9.25 -0.50
CA GLY A 563 -0.11 -8.29 -0.53
C GLY A 563 -1.40 -8.74 0.14
N THR A 564 -1.41 -9.90 0.79
CA THR A 564 -2.58 -10.44 1.48
C THR A 564 -2.22 -10.77 2.91
N VAL A 565 -2.96 -10.22 3.88
CA VAL A 565 -2.83 -10.67 5.27
C VAL A 565 -3.35 -12.10 5.38
N ARG A 566 -2.51 -13.09 5.68
CA ARG A 566 -2.95 -14.49 5.79
C ARG A 566 -3.91 -14.70 6.93
N LEU A 567 -3.83 -13.91 8.00
CA LEU A 567 -4.86 -13.93 9.05
C LEU A 567 -6.24 -13.60 8.51
N TYR A 568 -6.38 -13.00 7.29
CA TYR A 568 -7.63 -12.86 6.53
C TYR A 568 -7.93 -14.03 5.56
N SER A 569 -6.96 -14.90 5.23
CA SER A 569 -7.15 -16.09 4.38
C SER A 569 -7.24 -17.41 5.17
N GLN A 570 -6.59 -17.54 6.34
CA GLN A 570 -6.82 -18.58 7.35
C GLN A 570 -8.17 -18.41 8.07
N VAL A 571 -8.83 -17.28 7.88
CA VAL A 571 -10.19 -16.96 8.31
C VAL A 571 -11.20 -17.99 7.89
N PHE A 572 -10.97 -18.59 6.74
CA PHE A 572 -11.81 -19.62 6.17
C PHE A 572 -11.55 -20.99 6.83
N HIS A 573 -10.59 -21.11 7.75
CA HIS A 573 -10.49 -22.31 8.59
C HIS A 573 -11.70 -22.37 9.53
N PRO A 574 -12.39 -23.53 9.68
CA PRO A 574 -13.64 -23.67 10.43
C PRO A 574 -13.59 -23.33 11.94
N MET A 575 -12.45 -22.87 12.45
CA MET A 575 -12.17 -22.57 13.86
C MET A 575 -12.05 -21.06 14.16
N SER A 576 -12.06 -20.20 13.15
CA SER A 576 -12.07 -18.75 13.33
C SER A 576 -13.49 -18.29 13.66
N ARG A 577 -13.69 -17.54 14.76
CA ARG A 577 -15.00 -16.95 15.08
C ARG A 577 -15.19 -15.63 14.33
N PHE A 578 -16.13 -15.64 13.41
CA PHE A 578 -16.50 -14.49 12.59
C PHE A 578 -17.44 -13.56 13.35
N LEU A 579 -17.14 -12.26 13.32
CA LEU A 579 -18.09 -11.22 13.70
C LEU A 579 -18.36 -10.40 12.46
N TRP A 580 -19.39 -10.81 11.72
CA TRP A 580 -19.82 -10.15 10.50
C TRP A 580 -20.65 -8.92 10.85
N ILE A 581 -20.30 -7.76 10.28
CA ILE A 581 -21.10 -6.55 10.39
C ILE A 581 -21.70 -6.30 9.00
N SER A 582 -23.00 -6.62 8.88
CA SER A 582 -23.77 -6.49 7.64
C SER A 582 -24.13 -5.03 7.34
N LEU A 583 -24.61 -4.78 6.12
CA LEU A 583 -24.86 -3.45 5.54
C LEU A 583 -26.27 -2.88 5.86
N GLU A 584 -26.99 -3.36 6.89
CA GLU A 584 -28.35 -2.85 7.15
C GLU A 584 -28.40 -1.34 7.49
N THR A 585 -27.28 -0.72 7.90
CA THR A 585 -27.24 0.70 8.32
C THR A 585 -27.12 1.74 7.19
N PHE A 586 -26.76 1.36 5.96
CA PHE A 586 -26.59 2.34 4.85
C PHE A 586 -27.83 2.44 3.94
N LEU A 587 -28.74 1.45 4.03
CA LEU A 587 -29.88 1.32 3.11
C LEU A 587 -31.03 2.30 3.38
N SER A 588 -30.87 3.28 4.26
CA SER A 588 -31.92 4.28 4.49
C SER A 588 -31.78 5.58 3.71
N ASN A 589 -30.63 5.95 3.10
CA ASN A 589 -30.60 7.26 2.39
C ASN A 589 -29.72 7.48 1.15
N GLU A 590 -28.66 6.73 0.84
CA GLU A 590 -27.90 7.00 -0.39
C GLU A 590 -27.27 5.70 -0.95
N ILE A 591 -27.53 5.40 -2.23
CA ILE A 591 -26.83 4.48 -3.17
C ILE A 591 -27.92 3.85 -4.05
N ASN A 592 -28.40 4.63 -5.01
CA ASN A 592 -29.01 4.12 -6.24
C ASN A 592 -28.05 4.23 -7.44
N SER A 593 -26.74 4.47 -7.22
CA SER A 593 -25.82 4.82 -8.32
C SER A 593 -24.43 4.20 -8.32
N VAL A 594 -24.08 3.27 -7.41
CA VAL A 594 -22.73 2.66 -7.42
C VAL A 594 -22.74 1.31 -8.14
N ASP A 595 -22.28 1.28 -9.40
CA ASP A 595 -22.00 0.06 -10.15
C ASP A 595 -20.99 -0.82 -9.39
N GLY A 596 -21.50 -1.90 -8.81
CA GLY A 596 -20.74 -2.91 -8.08
C GLY A 596 -21.26 -4.29 -8.44
N ASP A 597 -20.33 -5.24 -8.52
CA ASP A 597 -20.53 -6.66 -8.84
C ASP A 597 -21.87 -7.20 -8.31
N ARG A 598 -22.72 -7.73 -9.21
CA ARG A 598 -24.09 -8.21 -8.88
C ARG A 598 -24.05 -9.25 -7.75
N ASP A 599 -22.98 -10.05 -7.74
CA ASP A 599 -22.64 -11.06 -6.75
C ASP A 599 -22.28 -10.47 -5.37
N TYR A 600 -21.67 -9.27 -5.33
CA TYR A 600 -21.39 -8.58 -4.08
C TYR A 600 -22.67 -7.99 -3.48
N ARG A 601 -23.57 -7.45 -4.31
CA ARG A 601 -24.88 -6.97 -3.85
C ARG A 601 -25.75 -8.10 -3.29
N GLU A 602 -25.76 -9.28 -3.91
CA GLU A 602 -26.46 -10.46 -3.35
C GLU A 602 -25.89 -10.90 -1.99
N LEU A 603 -24.56 -10.83 -1.82
CA LEU A 603 -23.88 -11.15 -0.56
C LEU A 603 -24.16 -10.15 0.57
N LEU A 604 -24.56 -8.93 0.22
CA LEU A 604 -24.91 -7.86 1.16
C LEU A 604 -26.39 -7.90 1.59
N CYS A 605 -27.24 -8.57 0.81
CA CYS A 605 -28.70 -8.60 1.02
C CYS A 605 -29.24 -9.91 1.60
N THR A 606 -28.41 -10.94 1.81
CA THR A 606 -28.88 -12.27 2.25
C THR A 606 -28.61 -12.52 3.73
N ARG A 607 -29.68 -12.55 4.53
CA ARG A 607 -29.68 -12.66 6.01
C ARG A 607 -29.16 -14.00 6.57
N GLU A 608 -29.05 -15.04 5.75
CA GLU A 608 -28.79 -16.39 6.26
C GLU A 608 -27.89 -17.18 5.32
N ARG A 609 -26.60 -17.25 5.62
CA ARG A 609 -25.79 -18.42 5.27
C ARG A 609 -24.84 -18.75 6.42
N HIS A 610 -24.85 -20.02 6.81
CA HIS A 610 -23.92 -20.58 7.78
C HIS A 610 -22.48 -20.40 7.27
N GLY A 611 -21.51 -20.17 8.15
CA GLY A 611 -20.10 -19.87 7.77
C GLY A 611 -19.43 -20.85 6.80
N ARG A 612 -19.98 -22.06 6.61
CA ARG A 612 -19.54 -23.06 5.60
C ARG A 612 -19.93 -22.73 4.16
N ASP A 613 -21.08 -22.11 3.90
CA ASP A 613 -21.50 -21.80 2.53
C ASP A 613 -20.79 -20.54 2.01
N MET A 614 -20.49 -19.62 2.92
CA MET A 614 -19.64 -18.46 2.63
C MET A 614 -18.18 -18.88 2.39
N PHE A 615 -17.70 -19.91 3.10
CA PHE A 615 -16.41 -20.56 2.86
C PHE A 615 -16.33 -21.09 1.43
N GLU A 616 -17.31 -21.86 0.97
CA GLU A 616 -17.29 -22.41 -0.39
C GLU A 616 -17.34 -21.32 -1.48
N TYR A 617 -18.11 -20.25 -1.25
CA TYR A 617 -18.31 -19.17 -2.21
C TYR A 617 -17.15 -18.16 -2.27
N LEU A 618 -16.63 -17.73 -1.12
CA LEU A 618 -15.45 -16.86 -1.06
C LEU A 618 -14.18 -17.61 -1.42
N THR A 619 -14.08 -18.91 -1.11
CA THR A 619 -12.99 -19.76 -1.63
C THR A 619 -13.10 -19.85 -3.15
N LYS A 620 -14.28 -20.01 -3.76
CA LYS A 620 -14.47 -19.91 -5.22
C LYS A 620 -14.07 -18.55 -5.81
N LEU A 621 -14.23 -17.44 -5.07
CA LEU A 621 -13.87 -16.07 -5.50
C LEU A 621 -12.38 -15.70 -5.26
N GLN A 622 -11.78 -16.16 -4.16
CA GLN A 622 -10.35 -16.02 -3.88
C GLN A 622 -9.54 -16.97 -4.76
N LEU A 623 -10.11 -18.15 -5.06
CA LEU A 623 -9.71 -18.98 -6.18
C LEU A 623 -9.81 -18.17 -7.47
N LYS A 624 -10.87 -17.41 -7.80
CA LYS A 624 -10.86 -16.51 -8.99
C LYS A 624 -9.70 -15.50 -9.04
N ARG A 625 -9.28 -14.88 -7.92
CA ARG A 625 -8.05 -14.05 -7.87
C ARG A 625 -6.76 -14.87 -8.04
N SER A 626 -6.79 -16.15 -7.68
CA SER A 626 -5.65 -17.10 -7.75
C SER A 626 -5.72 -18.06 -8.95
N PHE A 627 -6.81 -18.04 -9.75
CA PHE A 627 -7.20 -19.14 -10.65
C PHE A 627 -6.49 -19.07 -11.98
N ASN A 628 -5.90 -17.94 -12.33
CA ASN A 628 -5.20 -17.82 -13.60
C ASN A 628 -3.86 -18.58 -13.62
N HIS A 629 -3.45 -19.29 -12.56
CA HIS A 629 -2.23 -20.11 -12.55
C HIS A 629 -2.33 -21.48 -11.85
N TRP A 630 -3.53 -21.98 -11.52
CA TRP A 630 -3.72 -23.32 -10.90
C TRP A 630 -4.13 -24.43 -11.88
N ILE A 631 -4.00 -24.21 -13.20
CA ILE A 631 -4.04 -25.29 -14.19
C ILE A 631 -2.62 -25.85 -14.30
N ASN A 632 -2.30 -26.81 -13.44
CA ASN A 632 -1.26 -27.85 -13.61
C ASN A 632 -1.16 -28.78 -12.38
N ILE A 633 -1.97 -28.58 -11.34
CA ILE A 633 -2.03 -29.48 -10.16
C ILE A 633 -3.38 -30.22 -10.12
N LYS A 634 -3.85 -30.68 -11.29
CA LYS A 634 -4.91 -31.69 -11.36
C LYS A 634 -4.47 -33.00 -12.01
N ASP A 635 -3.33 -33.00 -12.71
CA ASP A 635 -2.79 -34.19 -13.38
C ASP A 635 -1.76 -34.97 -12.54
N ALA A 636 -1.48 -34.53 -11.31
CA ALA A 636 -0.49 -35.19 -10.42
C ALA A 636 -1.12 -35.91 -9.21
N LEU A 637 -2.45 -35.90 -9.06
CA LEU A 637 -3.15 -36.58 -7.97
C LEU A 637 -4.49 -37.16 -8.46
N SER A 638 -4.40 -38.16 -9.33
CA SER A 638 -5.37 -39.25 -9.44
C SER A 638 -4.57 -40.54 -9.25
N PRO A 639 -5.10 -41.59 -8.59
CA PRO A 639 -4.37 -42.84 -8.38
C PRO A 639 -3.75 -43.40 -9.65
#